data_AF-A0A1B2F355-F1
#
_entry.id   AF-A0A1B2F355-F1
#
_cell.length_a   1.000
_cell.length_b   1.000
_cell.length_c   1.000
_cell.angle_alpha   90.00
_cell.angle_beta   90.00
_cell.angle_gamma   90.00
#
_symmetry.space_group_name_H-M   'P 1'
#
loop_
_entity.id
_entity.type
_entity.pdbx_description
1 polymer ?
#
loop_
_entity_poly.entity_id
_entity_poly.type
_entity_poly.pdbx_seq_one_letter_code
_entity_poly.pdbx_strand_id
1 'polypeptide(L)'
;MNKIKYYCLRYQPYLLGVAFFLVIFLLWAIGRALGFASLHSLLAGIGVFLLLSAGYVLLLYRGVGQHHNLEGLLRDDADQAVLNAPPADREEVSLLRERLLQSIERLHGNTPRGTCAKDALYALPWYLVIGQPAAGKSTMILQSGLNFPYAEREGARVAGLGGTRNCDWFFSSEAVLLDTAGRYMNSPEEAGKWRGFLQLLRQHRQRRPLNGLIVSVSIADILNTSIEDSERVAKRLRERIQESCALLDVRLPIYLVFTKCDLIPGFTPFYRQLDDAARGEVMGKTFSHKGYEQADWGQRFGKAMDELTDYWQQVANQQLVQQDILVTRQNNAAYRFPLELAALKPRLQQFVDSLLRANPYQNAELLRGFYFTAALEADEAQWGSHGQHVAERFALEQGQGTTGTASHTAPLFINSLFRKVIIPDQHLVALYTSNRRERRRKAAWVGAASLAGLVLCSLWGWSYLNNRSTLDTLASELAQAKAEDRSASGQYAAWRSLDRLRFWTDHYYQQHHQQGVPLGLRLGLYQGHAVEPLLRTRYFATLQQVMLKPTADNLTRTLYLLTTLKVYQRNTTTLQPVSGVDSVEAEALPHDNRPQSIANFGKAALDTYVMLSPAQREKADPGFLKARLPDYWYPAIARHTGKSMAATAGDAGGNQDYLYASRQITFYSDQIREPDVPRILDNAFLTSSSRNYIDSLQAQSLRSIETITLESDTLFAFGRADFQSLRNEGQSQLSAIASKLLNTPNIGKIIISGHADQLGDAQGNLQVSKQRAQTIRTYLVGKGVPAELVVAQGEGSRKPLVNCDLQQPRAQLIKCLEPNRRVEIEVRGLN
;
A
#
# COMPACT_ATOMS: atom_id res chain seq x y z
N MET A 1 -24.96 4.52 35.83
CA MET A 1 -24.13 3.65 34.94
C MET A 1 -24.23 3.94 33.42
N ASN A 2 -24.91 5.01 32.94
CA ASN A 2 -25.33 5.12 31.53
C ASN A 2 -24.63 6.18 30.65
N LYS A 3 -23.85 7.13 31.19
CA LYS A 3 -23.19 8.15 30.37
C LYS A 3 -21.94 7.63 29.64
N ILE A 4 -21.13 6.80 30.31
CA ILE A 4 -19.88 6.24 29.73
C ILE A 4 -20.18 5.29 28.58
N LYS A 5 -21.21 4.41 28.71
CA LYS A 5 -21.63 3.51 27.63
C LYS A 5 -22.17 4.27 26.41
N TYR A 6 -22.91 5.35 26.62
CA TYR A 6 -23.42 6.22 25.55
C TYR A 6 -22.29 6.98 24.84
N TYR A 7 -21.32 7.53 25.59
CA TYR A 7 -20.13 8.15 25.01
C TYR A 7 -19.26 7.14 24.26
N CYS A 8 -19.07 5.92 24.80
CA CYS A 8 -18.37 4.85 24.09
C CYS A 8 -19.06 4.42 22.79
N LEU A 9 -20.40 4.40 22.74
CA LEU A 9 -21.16 4.07 21.52
C LEU A 9 -21.15 5.21 20.50
N ARG A 10 -21.23 6.47 20.94
CA ARG A 10 -21.22 7.66 20.07
C ARG A 10 -19.83 7.93 19.48
N TYR A 11 -18.77 7.70 20.25
CA TYR A 11 -17.37 7.92 19.85
C TYR A 11 -16.60 6.62 19.59
N GLN A 12 -17.31 5.51 19.39
CA GLN A 12 -16.73 4.19 19.12
C GLN A 12 -15.66 4.21 18.00
N PRO A 13 -15.82 4.91 16.86
CA PRO A 13 -14.75 4.97 15.84
C PRO A 13 -13.52 5.75 16.32
N TYR A 14 -13.67 6.78 17.16
CA TYR A 14 -12.54 7.54 17.71
C TYR A 14 -11.79 6.75 18.78
N LEU A 15 -12.49 6.04 19.66
CA LEU A 15 -11.88 5.16 20.65
C LEU A 15 -11.12 4.00 20.00
N LEU A 16 -11.66 3.43 18.91
CA LEU A 16 -10.96 2.41 18.14
C LEU A 16 -9.70 2.99 17.46
N GLY A 17 -9.79 4.21 16.93
CA GLY A 17 -8.67 4.93 16.35
C GLY A 17 -7.56 5.20 17.37
N VAL A 18 -7.90 5.66 18.58
CA VAL A 18 -6.95 5.91 19.67
C VAL A 18 -6.32 4.61 20.18
N ALA A 19 -7.11 3.55 20.36
CA ALA A 19 -6.60 2.24 20.77
C ALA A 19 -5.63 1.65 19.74
N PHE A 20 -5.93 1.80 18.44
CA PHE A 20 -5.05 1.39 17.36
C PHE A 20 -3.76 2.24 17.31
N PHE A 21 -3.86 3.54 17.57
CA PHE A 21 -2.72 4.45 17.67
C PHE A 21 -1.79 4.10 18.84
N LEU A 22 -2.35 3.68 19.99
CA LEU A 22 -1.60 3.20 21.13
C LEU A 22 -0.86 1.89 20.85
N VAL A 23 -1.49 0.96 20.12
CA VAL A 23 -0.83 -0.30 19.69
C VAL A 23 0.37 -0.03 18.78
N ILE A 24 0.31 1.01 17.93
CA ILE A 24 1.45 1.44 17.09
C ILE A 24 2.59 1.97 17.96
N PHE A 25 2.30 2.80 18.96
CA PHE A 25 3.32 3.31 19.88
C PHE A 25 3.97 2.18 20.68
N LEU A 26 3.20 1.14 21.01
CA LEU A 26 3.65 -0.05 21.72
C LEU A 26 4.53 -0.94 20.81
N LEU A 27 4.12 -1.16 19.55
CA LEU A 27 4.94 -1.85 18.54
C LEU A 27 6.23 -1.09 18.21
N TRP A 28 6.19 0.25 18.19
CA TRP A 28 7.38 1.09 18.02
C TRP A 28 8.30 1.02 19.24
N ALA A 29 7.75 1.05 20.46
CA ALA A 29 8.54 0.90 21.68
C ALA A 29 9.23 -0.47 21.75
N ILE A 30 8.52 -1.54 21.37
CA ILE A 30 9.07 -2.89 21.19
C ILE A 30 10.12 -2.88 20.07
N GLY A 31 9.85 -2.19 18.96
CA GLY A 31 10.79 -2.03 17.86
C GLY A 31 12.08 -1.33 18.28
N ARG A 32 12.00 -0.28 19.09
CA ARG A 32 13.17 0.41 19.62
C ARG A 32 13.95 -0.49 20.59
N ALA A 33 13.26 -1.26 21.42
CA ALA A 33 13.88 -2.22 22.33
C ALA A 33 14.58 -3.38 21.59
N LEU A 34 14.08 -3.76 20.40
CA LEU A 34 14.65 -4.80 19.54
C LEU A 34 15.68 -4.29 18.51
N GLY A 35 16.00 -2.99 18.51
CA GLY A 35 17.06 -2.40 17.66
C GLY A 35 16.64 -1.87 16.29
N PHE A 36 15.34 -1.69 16.03
CA PHE A 36 14.79 -1.19 14.76
C PHE A 36 14.90 0.36 14.62
N ALA A 37 16.09 0.93 14.78
CA ALA A 37 16.31 2.38 14.89
C ALA A 37 16.59 3.13 13.57
N SER A 38 16.11 2.66 12.41
CA SER A 38 16.26 3.42 11.16
C SER A 38 15.06 4.36 10.92
N LEU A 39 15.34 5.65 10.68
CA LEU A 39 14.31 6.67 10.43
C LEU A 39 13.43 6.34 9.20
N HIS A 40 13.97 5.57 8.25
CA HIS A 40 13.25 5.12 7.06
C HIS A 40 12.21 4.02 7.35
N SER A 41 12.46 3.11 8.30
CA SER A 41 11.46 2.10 8.70
C SER A 41 10.27 2.77 9.39
N LEU A 42 10.55 3.83 10.16
CA LEU A 42 9.56 4.67 10.82
C LEU A 42 8.71 5.45 9.81
N LEU A 43 9.33 6.09 8.80
CA LEU A 43 8.61 6.78 7.73
C LEU A 43 7.79 5.83 6.85
N ALA A 44 8.28 4.64 6.55
CA ALA A 44 7.54 3.63 5.79
C ALA A 44 6.31 3.12 6.58
N GLY A 45 6.48 2.87 7.89
CA GLY A 45 5.38 2.50 8.78
C GLY A 45 4.32 3.60 8.89
N ILE A 46 4.75 4.86 9.04
CA ILE A 46 3.85 6.03 9.05
C ILE A 46 3.18 6.22 7.69
N GLY A 47 3.88 5.99 6.58
CA GLY A 47 3.33 6.11 5.22
C GLY A 47 2.25 5.08 4.92
N VAL A 48 2.48 3.81 5.26
CA VAL A 48 1.47 2.75 5.15
C VAL A 48 0.28 3.04 6.08
N PHE A 49 0.54 3.58 7.29
CA PHE A 49 -0.50 4.03 8.19
C PHE A 49 -1.33 5.19 7.60
N LEU A 50 -0.70 6.21 7.04
CA LEU A 50 -1.40 7.32 6.40
C LEU A 50 -2.21 6.84 5.20
N LEU A 51 -1.73 5.85 4.43
CA LEU A 51 -2.48 5.24 3.34
C LEU A 51 -3.68 4.42 3.82
N LEU A 52 -3.51 3.59 4.86
CA LEU A 52 -4.61 2.79 5.43
C LEU A 52 -5.62 3.67 6.16
N SER A 53 -5.16 4.70 6.87
CA SER A 53 -6.00 5.70 7.55
C SER A 53 -6.70 6.61 6.54
N ALA A 54 -6.02 7.06 5.49
CA ALA A 54 -6.65 7.81 4.40
C ALA A 54 -7.64 6.93 3.64
N GLY A 55 -7.33 5.65 3.39
CA GLY A 55 -8.27 4.69 2.81
C GLY A 55 -9.50 4.47 3.69
N TYR A 56 -9.32 4.33 5.00
CA TYR A 56 -10.41 4.21 5.98
C TYR A 56 -11.26 5.49 6.06
N VAL A 57 -10.63 6.66 6.11
CA VAL A 57 -11.30 7.97 6.12
C VAL A 57 -12.01 8.24 4.80
N LEU A 58 -11.40 7.95 3.65
CA LEU A 58 -11.98 8.09 2.32
C LEU A 58 -13.14 7.09 2.11
N LEU A 59 -13.14 5.94 2.78
CA LEU A 59 -14.27 5.01 2.78
C LEU A 59 -15.37 5.39 3.76
N LEU A 60 -15.05 6.01 4.90
CA LEU A 60 -16.07 6.70 5.72
C LEU A 60 -16.71 7.83 4.90
N TYR A 61 -15.90 8.57 4.13
CA TYR A 61 -16.37 9.63 3.24
C TYR A 61 -17.14 9.09 2.03
N ARG A 62 -16.74 7.97 1.40
CA ARG A 62 -17.52 7.30 0.33
C ARG A 62 -18.78 6.60 0.87
N GLY A 63 -18.75 6.15 2.12
CA GLY A 63 -19.92 5.64 2.83
C GLY A 63 -20.93 6.73 3.19
N VAL A 64 -20.48 7.99 3.24
CA VAL A 64 -21.29 9.20 3.46
C VAL A 64 -21.57 9.95 2.15
N GLY A 65 -20.77 9.74 1.10
CA GLY A 65 -20.76 10.52 -0.13
C GLY A 65 -20.96 9.68 -1.38
N GLN A 66 -22.21 9.29 -1.63
CA GLN A 66 -22.75 9.23 -2.99
C GLN A 66 -24.01 10.08 -3.03
N HIS A 67 -23.81 11.37 -3.32
CA HIS A 67 -24.83 12.28 -3.82
C HIS A 67 -25.21 11.87 -5.26
N HIS A 68 -25.75 10.66 -5.43
CA HIS A 68 -26.57 10.37 -6.62
C HIS A 68 -28.00 10.73 -6.27
N ASN A 69 -28.71 11.35 -7.22
CA ASN A 69 -30.13 11.69 -7.17
C ASN A 69 -30.91 10.55 -6.50
N LEU A 70 -31.11 10.70 -5.18
CA LEU A 70 -31.81 9.72 -4.36
C LEU A 70 -33.23 9.59 -4.90
N GLU A 71 -33.83 10.70 -5.37
CA GLU A 71 -35.10 10.71 -6.11
C GLU A 71 -35.14 9.75 -7.30
N GLY A 72 -34.05 9.63 -8.07
CA GLY A 72 -33.98 8.69 -9.20
C GLY A 72 -33.99 7.23 -8.75
N LEU A 73 -33.15 6.88 -7.77
CA LEU A 73 -33.12 5.52 -7.19
C LEU A 73 -34.38 5.18 -6.39
N LEU A 74 -35.00 6.18 -5.72
CA LEU A 74 -36.27 6.04 -5.00
C LEU A 74 -37.44 5.84 -5.96
N ARG A 75 -37.38 6.41 -7.17
CA ARG A 75 -38.36 6.16 -8.22
C ARG A 75 -38.18 4.74 -8.77
N ASP A 76 -36.98 4.37 -9.20
CA ASP A 76 -36.70 3.07 -9.83
C ASP A 76 -36.99 1.85 -8.90
N ASP A 77 -36.59 1.89 -7.63
CA ASP A 77 -36.83 0.78 -6.68
C ASP A 77 -38.32 0.69 -6.27
N ALA A 78 -39.02 1.82 -6.17
CA ALA A 78 -40.43 1.83 -5.83
C ALA A 78 -41.33 1.44 -7.01
N ASP A 79 -40.86 1.65 -8.26
CA ASP A 79 -41.48 1.08 -9.45
C ASP A 79 -41.43 -0.46 -9.41
N GLN A 80 -40.32 -1.06 -8.94
CA GLN A 80 -40.25 -2.52 -8.75
C GLN A 80 -41.25 -3.04 -7.72
N ALA A 81 -41.49 -2.32 -6.61
CA ALA A 81 -42.47 -2.74 -5.60
C ALA A 81 -43.90 -2.73 -6.14
N VAL A 82 -44.26 -1.76 -6.99
CA VAL A 82 -45.56 -1.72 -7.69
C VAL A 82 -45.64 -2.81 -8.75
N LEU A 83 -44.56 -3.08 -9.49
CA LEU A 83 -44.51 -4.15 -10.49
C LEU A 83 -44.65 -5.55 -9.87
N ASN A 84 -44.10 -5.76 -8.67
CA ASN A 84 -44.20 -7.02 -7.94
C ASN A 84 -45.55 -7.25 -7.25
N ALA A 85 -46.41 -6.21 -7.15
CA ALA A 85 -47.76 -6.35 -6.61
C ALA A 85 -48.72 -7.02 -7.62
N PRO A 86 -49.69 -7.81 -7.15
CA PRO A 86 -50.75 -8.38 -7.99
C PRO A 86 -51.50 -7.28 -8.79
N PRO A 87 -51.96 -7.54 -10.03
CA PRO A 87 -52.56 -6.52 -10.91
C PRO A 87 -53.70 -5.72 -10.26
N ALA A 88 -54.52 -6.36 -9.43
CA ALA A 88 -55.65 -5.75 -8.72
C ALA A 88 -55.24 -4.77 -7.60
N ASP A 89 -54.00 -4.85 -7.10
CA ASP A 89 -53.52 -4.09 -5.94
C ASP A 89 -52.58 -2.94 -6.33
N ARG A 90 -52.19 -2.84 -7.61
CA ARG A 90 -51.17 -1.88 -8.08
C ARG A 90 -51.59 -0.42 -7.92
N GLU A 91 -52.85 -0.09 -8.15
CA GLU A 91 -53.38 1.28 -8.02
C GLU A 91 -53.36 1.79 -6.58
N GLU A 92 -53.66 0.92 -5.61
CA GLU A 92 -53.66 1.32 -4.20
C GLU A 92 -52.24 1.41 -3.66
N VAL A 93 -51.35 0.48 -4.05
CA VAL A 93 -49.93 0.50 -3.67
C VAL A 93 -49.20 1.69 -4.30
N SER A 94 -49.55 2.08 -5.53
CA SER A 94 -48.99 3.29 -6.17
C SER A 94 -49.45 4.56 -5.45
N LEU A 95 -50.72 4.64 -5.02
CA LEU A 95 -51.23 5.76 -4.23
C LEU A 95 -50.56 5.83 -2.83
N LEU A 96 -50.35 4.69 -2.19
CA LEU A 96 -49.60 4.60 -0.93
C LEU A 96 -48.13 5.03 -1.09
N ARG A 97 -47.49 4.65 -2.20
CA ARG A 97 -46.14 5.10 -2.57
C ARG A 97 -46.10 6.59 -2.81
N GLU A 98 -47.05 7.15 -3.54
CA GLU A 98 -47.10 8.57 -3.84
C GLU A 98 -47.21 9.40 -2.55
N ARG A 99 -48.10 8.99 -1.65
CA ARG A 99 -48.21 9.59 -0.30
C ARG A 99 -46.94 9.43 0.53
N LEU A 100 -46.26 8.28 0.45
CA LEU A 100 -44.98 8.04 1.11
C LEU A 100 -43.86 8.96 0.56
N LEU A 101 -43.78 9.17 -0.75
CA LEU A 101 -42.75 10.03 -1.33
C LEU A 101 -43.02 11.51 -1.05
N GLN A 102 -44.28 11.95 -1.21
CA GLN A 102 -44.71 13.30 -0.86
C GLN A 102 -44.46 13.62 0.62
N SER A 103 -44.65 12.64 1.52
CA SER A 103 -44.36 12.82 2.93
C SER A 103 -42.86 12.90 3.26
N ILE A 104 -42.03 12.12 2.57
CA ILE A 104 -40.57 12.18 2.72
C ILE A 104 -40.03 13.55 2.24
N GLU A 105 -40.51 14.07 1.11
CA GLU A 105 -40.15 15.39 0.60
C GLU A 105 -40.48 16.51 1.60
N ARG A 106 -41.65 16.44 2.26
CA ARG A 106 -42.06 17.40 3.30
C ARG A 106 -41.13 17.39 4.52
N LEU A 107 -40.65 16.21 4.92
CA LEU A 107 -39.69 16.09 6.03
C LEU A 107 -38.32 16.69 5.67
N HIS A 108 -37.90 16.61 4.40
CA HIS A 108 -36.63 17.19 3.95
C HIS A 108 -36.65 18.72 3.96
N GLY A 109 -37.77 19.36 3.63
CA GLY A 109 -37.91 20.82 3.54
C GLY A 109 -37.64 21.58 4.84
N ASN A 110 -37.79 20.95 6.00
CA ASN A 110 -37.62 21.57 7.33
C ASN A 110 -36.29 21.22 8.03
N THR A 111 -35.34 20.57 7.34
CA THR A 111 -34.08 20.11 7.96
C THR A 111 -32.96 21.15 7.83
N PRO A 112 -32.09 21.35 8.85
CA PRO A 112 -30.98 22.31 8.75
C PRO A 112 -30.08 22.05 7.54
N ARG A 113 -29.66 23.14 6.86
CA ARG A 113 -28.67 23.07 5.76
C ARG A 113 -27.38 22.40 6.27
N GLY A 114 -27.10 21.19 5.78
CA GLY A 114 -25.87 20.44 6.10
C GLY A 114 -26.07 18.99 6.55
N THR A 115 -27.30 18.58 6.91
CA THR A 115 -27.60 17.17 7.22
C THR A 115 -27.89 16.34 5.98
N CYS A 116 -27.33 15.13 5.90
CA CYS A 116 -27.57 14.19 4.81
C CYS A 116 -29.06 13.78 4.77
N ALA A 117 -29.66 13.76 3.58
CA ALA A 117 -31.07 13.41 3.35
C ALA A 117 -31.48 12.07 4.00
N LYS A 118 -30.57 11.09 4.06
CA LYS A 118 -30.83 9.79 4.72
C LYS A 118 -30.94 9.87 6.24
N ASP A 119 -30.25 10.82 6.88
CA ASP A 119 -30.33 11.00 8.33
C ASP A 119 -31.53 11.86 8.73
N ALA A 120 -31.99 12.76 7.86
CA ALA A 120 -33.22 13.54 8.03
C ALA A 120 -34.46 12.65 8.22
N LEU A 121 -34.57 11.57 7.42
CA LEU A 121 -35.63 10.57 7.56
C LEU A 121 -35.73 10.03 8.99
N TYR A 122 -34.61 9.74 9.66
CA TYR A 122 -34.59 9.17 11.01
C TYR A 122 -34.64 10.21 12.14
N ALA A 123 -34.81 11.50 11.82
CA ALA A 123 -34.88 12.57 12.82
C ALA A 123 -36.13 12.46 13.72
N LEU A 124 -37.26 12.05 13.13
CA LEU A 124 -38.52 11.83 13.86
C LEU A 124 -38.84 10.33 14.00
N PRO A 125 -39.38 9.89 15.15
CA PRO A 125 -39.87 8.54 15.35
C PRO A 125 -41.19 8.30 14.59
N TRP A 126 -41.34 7.10 14.04
CA TRP A 126 -42.52 6.69 13.28
C TRP A 126 -43.28 5.61 14.05
N TYR A 127 -44.56 5.82 14.32
CA TYR A 127 -45.42 4.85 14.99
C TYR A 127 -46.57 4.42 14.08
N LEU A 128 -46.88 3.13 14.10
CA LEU A 128 -47.98 2.55 13.34
C LEU A 128 -49.15 2.27 14.30
N VAL A 129 -50.34 2.75 13.96
CA VAL A 129 -51.56 2.53 14.74
C VAL A 129 -52.41 1.47 14.06
N ILE A 130 -52.63 0.33 14.72
CA ILE A 130 -53.43 -0.79 14.23
C ILE A 130 -54.59 -1.09 15.18
N GLY A 131 -55.68 -1.64 14.65
CA GLY A 131 -56.88 -1.92 15.44
C GLY A 131 -58.12 -2.08 14.57
N GLN A 132 -59.18 -2.66 15.12
CA GLN A 132 -60.44 -2.90 14.41
C GLN A 132 -61.05 -1.61 13.82
N PRO A 133 -61.91 -1.72 12.78
CA PRO A 133 -62.73 -0.60 12.33
C PRO A 133 -63.52 -0.01 13.50
N ALA A 134 -63.70 1.32 13.51
CA ALA A 134 -64.42 2.04 14.55
C ALA A 134 -63.83 1.94 15.98
N ALA A 135 -62.62 1.40 16.18
CA ALA A 135 -61.93 1.41 17.47
C ALA A 135 -61.43 2.81 17.93
N GLY A 136 -61.70 3.88 17.17
CA GLY A 136 -61.31 5.25 17.55
C GLY A 136 -59.85 5.63 17.28
N LYS A 137 -59.16 4.93 16.35
CA LYS A 137 -57.75 5.18 16.00
C LYS A 137 -57.47 6.62 15.56
N SER A 138 -58.17 7.09 14.53
CA SER A 138 -58.00 8.43 13.97
C SER A 138 -58.35 9.51 15.00
N THR A 139 -59.43 9.30 15.76
CA THR A 139 -59.83 10.20 16.86
C THR A 139 -58.76 10.28 17.95
N MET A 140 -58.15 9.15 18.33
CA MET A 140 -57.06 9.11 19.30
C MET A 140 -55.82 9.87 18.80
N ILE A 141 -55.48 9.75 17.51
CA ILE A 141 -54.36 10.49 16.90
C ILE A 141 -54.62 11.99 16.95
N LEU A 142 -55.82 12.44 16.56
CA LEU A 142 -56.20 13.85 16.59
C LEU A 142 -56.22 14.43 18.01
N GLN A 143 -56.61 13.63 19.00
CA GLN A 143 -56.65 14.00 20.41
C GLN A 143 -55.33 13.72 21.17
N SER A 144 -54.26 13.35 20.47
CA SER A 144 -52.93 13.07 21.06
C SER A 144 -52.26 14.27 21.73
N GLY A 145 -52.74 15.50 21.44
CA GLY A 145 -52.11 16.72 21.94
C GLY A 145 -50.78 17.06 21.25
N LEU A 146 -50.45 16.35 20.17
CA LEU A 146 -49.41 16.70 19.22
C LEU A 146 -49.95 17.75 18.23
N ASN A 147 -49.10 18.67 17.79
CA ASN A 147 -49.48 19.69 16.82
C ASN A 147 -49.37 19.15 15.39
N PHE A 148 -50.49 19.09 14.65
CA PHE A 148 -50.57 18.61 13.27
C PHE A 148 -50.94 19.75 12.30
N PRO A 149 -49.99 20.60 11.90
CA PRO A 149 -50.26 21.81 11.11
C PRO A 149 -50.86 21.55 9.72
N TYR A 150 -50.73 20.32 9.19
CA TYR A 150 -51.20 19.95 7.85
C TYR A 150 -52.51 19.15 7.85
N ALA A 151 -52.94 18.60 8.99
CA ALA A 151 -54.15 17.79 9.08
C ALA A 151 -55.44 18.61 8.79
N GLU A 152 -55.41 19.93 9.00
CA GLU A 152 -56.54 20.82 8.75
C GLU A 152 -56.75 21.15 7.26
N ARG A 153 -55.70 21.09 6.43
CA ARG A 153 -55.77 21.42 4.99
C ARG A 153 -56.19 20.25 4.11
N GLU A 154 -55.92 19.01 4.52
CA GLU A 154 -56.16 17.79 3.74
C GLU A 154 -57.52 17.13 4.02
N GLY A 155 -58.46 17.82 4.68
CA GLY A 155 -59.81 17.28 4.93
C GLY A 155 -59.87 16.13 5.95
N ALA A 156 -58.79 15.88 6.71
CA ALA A 156 -58.72 14.81 7.71
C ALA A 156 -59.75 14.95 8.86
N ARG A 157 -60.36 16.13 9.03
CA ARG A 157 -61.47 16.35 9.98
C ARG A 157 -62.81 15.77 9.51
N VAL A 158 -62.99 15.40 8.25
CA VAL A 158 -64.25 14.83 7.74
C VAL A 158 -64.37 13.31 8.05
N ALA A 159 -63.33 12.72 8.65
CA ALA A 159 -63.28 11.30 9.02
C ALA A 159 -64.07 10.92 10.29
N GLY A 160 -64.95 11.79 10.80
CA GLY A 160 -65.79 11.50 11.97
C GLY A 160 -66.98 10.57 11.69
N LEU A 161 -67.43 10.48 10.43
CA LEU A 161 -68.65 9.75 10.05
C LEU A 161 -68.44 8.70 8.93
N GLY A 162 -67.29 8.69 8.24
CA GLY A 162 -67.11 7.96 6.97
C GLY A 162 -65.98 6.92 6.88
N GLY A 163 -65.25 6.66 7.96
CA GLY A 163 -64.19 5.63 8.04
C GLY A 163 -62.94 5.91 7.19
N THR A 164 -61.75 5.62 7.76
CA THR A 164 -60.46 5.72 7.07
C THR A 164 -60.38 4.69 5.94
N ARG A 165 -60.41 5.14 4.68
CA ARG A 165 -60.29 4.26 3.52
C ARG A 165 -58.84 3.84 3.31
N ASN A 166 -57.86 4.73 3.23
CA ASN A 166 -56.46 4.37 2.95
C ASN A 166 -55.55 4.63 4.17
N CYS A 167 -54.29 4.22 4.12
CA CYS A 167 -53.32 4.60 5.16
C CYS A 167 -53.08 6.12 5.14
N ASP A 168 -53.33 6.79 6.26
CA ASP A 168 -53.20 8.23 6.41
C ASP A 168 -51.99 8.59 7.28
N TRP A 169 -51.35 9.71 6.95
CA TRP A 169 -50.05 10.10 7.49
C TRP A 169 -50.20 11.39 8.30
N PHE A 170 -49.94 11.31 9.62
CA PHE A 170 -50.04 12.45 10.52
C PHE A 170 -48.64 12.94 10.93
N PHE A 171 -48.28 14.14 10.48
CA PHE A 171 -46.98 14.78 10.75
C PHE A 171 -47.08 15.77 11.89
N SER A 172 -46.29 15.55 12.93
CA SER A 172 -46.05 16.52 14.00
C SER A 172 -44.57 16.88 14.09
N SER A 173 -44.24 17.88 14.91
CA SER A 173 -42.85 18.24 15.22
C SER A 173 -42.12 17.19 16.08
N GLU A 174 -42.85 16.26 16.70
CA GLU A 174 -42.31 15.28 17.65
C GLU A 174 -42.30 13.84 17.09
N ALA A 175 -43.24 13.50 16.21
CA ALA A 175 -43.39 12.16 15.63
C ALA A 175 -44.22 12.14 14.34
N VAL A 176 -44.08 11.05 13.58
CA VAL A 176 -44.95 10.68 12.46
C VAL A 176 -45.83 9.52 12.90
N LEU A 177 -47.15 9.67 12.80
CA LEU A 177 -48.12 8.63 13.14
C LEU A 177 -48.81 8.14 11.86
N LEU A 178 -48.83 6.83 11.68
CA LEU A 178 -49.42 6.15 10.54
C LEU A 178 -50.75 5.53 10.98
N ASP A 179 -51.87 6.09 10.50
CA ASP A 179 -53.20 5.56 10.76
C ASP A 179 -53.56 4.52 9.71
N THR A 180 -53.81 3.29 10.16
CA THR A 180 -54.15 2.20 9.24
C THR A 180 -55.66 2.11 9.06
N ALA A 181 -56.09 1.94 7.81
CA ALA A 181 -57.49 1.67 7.51
C ALA A 181 -57.94 0.39 8.24
N GLY A 182 -59.08 0.46 8.93
CA GLY A 182 -59.58 -0.67 9.74
C GLY A 182 -59.84 -1.95 8.91
N ARG A 183 -60.05 -1.81 7.60
CA ARG A 183 -60.27 -2.93 6.67
C ARG A 183 -59.09 -3.90 6.58
N TYR A 184 -57.86 -3.40 6.71
CA TYR A 184 -56.63 -4.21 6.67
C TYR A 184 -56.58 -5.28 7.78
N MET A 185 -57.45 -5.16 8.79
CA MET A 185 -57.56 -6.08 9.93
C MET A 185 -58.63 -7.18 9.74
N ASN A 186 -59.49 -7.08 8.72
CA ASN A 186 -60.72 -7.89 8.63
C ASN A 186 -60.68 -9.01 7.57
N SER A 187 -59.95 -8.84 6.45
CA SER A 187 -59.95 -9.82 5.34
C SER A 187 -58.54 -10.34 5.01
N PRO A 188 -58.42 -11.62 4.59
CA PRO A 188 -57.16 -12.18 4.09
C PRO A 188 -56.77 -11.64 2.71
N GLU A 189 -57.73 -11.20 1.90
CA GLU A 189 -57.49 -10.55 0.59
C GLU A 189 -56.70 -9.25 0.74
N GLU A 190 -57.00 -8.47 1.79
CA GLU A 190 -56.28 -7.22 2.08
C GLU A 190 -54.90 -7.43 2.73
N ALA A 191 -54.53 -8.67 3.06
CA ALA A 191 -53.21 -8.97 3.59
C ALA A 191 -52.11 -8.66 2.56
N GLY A 192 -52.34 -8.87 1.26
CA GLY A 192 -51.37 -8.54 0.21
C GLY A 192 -50.97 -7.06 0.22
N LYS A 193 -51.96 -6.18 0.34
CA LYS A 193 -51.79 -4.72 0.40
C LYS A 193 -51.02 -4.29 1.64
N TRP A 194 -51.35 -4.86 2.79
CA TRP A 194 -50.62 -4.66 4.04
C TRP A 194 -49.14 -5.04 3.93
N ARG A 195 -48.85 -6.21 3.33
CA ARG A 195 -47.47 -6.66 3.10
C ARG A 195 -46.71 -5.72 2.17
N GLY A 196 -47.34 -5.29 1.07
CA GLY A 196 -46.75 -4.32 0.13
C GLY A 196 -46.40 -3.00 0.82
N PHE A 197 -47.29 -2.48 1.65
CA PHE A 197 -47.04 -1.28 2.45
C PHE A 197 -45.83 -1.45 3.40
N LEU A 198 -45.77 -2.55 4.15
CA LEU A 198 -44.65 -2.82 5.06
C LEU A 198 -43.32 -3.03 4.32
N GLN A 199 -43.34 -3.65 3.13
CA GLN A 199 -42.16 -3.80 2.29
C GLN A 199 -41.65 -2.45 1.78
N LEU A 200 -42.55 -1.58 1.30
CA LEU A 200 -42.20 -0.20 0.93
C LEU A 200 -41.55 0.53 2.10
N LEU A 201 -42.14 0.43 3.30
CA LEU A 201 -41.59 1.04 4.50
C LEU A 201 -40.18 0.52 4.84
N ARG A 202 -39.95 -0.80 4.73
CA ARG A 202 -38.63 -1.41 4.95
C ARG A 202 -37.61 -0.97 3.90
N GLN A 203 -37.99 -0.85 2.64
CA GLN A 203 -37.11 -0.43 1.55
C GLN A 203 -36.62 1.01 1.74
N HIS A 204 -37.53 1.92 2.09
CA HIS A 204 -37.23 3.34 2.24
C HIS A 204 -36.65 3.71 3.62
N ARG A 205 -36.94 2.94 4.68
CA ARG A 205 -36.49 3.21 6.07
C ARG A 205 -35.76 2.03 6.72
N GLN A 206 -34.71 1.53 6.04
CA GLN A 206 -33.99 0.29 6.36
C GLN A 206 -33.43 0.12 7.79
N ARG A 207 -33.04 1.19 8.50
CA ARG A 207 -32.40 1.06 9.83
C ARG A 207 -33.39 0.91 10.98
N ARG A 208 -34.51 1.64 10.90
CA ARG A 208 -35.57 1.72 11.92
C ARG A 208 -36.91 1.98 11.23
N PRO A 209 -37.49 0.99 10.52
CA PRO A 209 -38.73 1.19 9.77
C PRO A 209 -39.87 1.76 10.61
N LEU A 210 -39.99 1.30 11.86
CA LEU A 210 -40.91 1.84 12.87
C LEU A 210 -40.21 1.90 14.23
N ASN A 211 -40.67 2.81 15.09
CA ASN A 211 -40.21 2.99 16.46
C ASN A 211 -41.14 2.30 17.49
N GLY A 212 -42.35 1.93 17.08
CA GLY A 212 -43.28 1.18 17.91
C GLY A 212 -44.62 0.94 17.22
N LEU A 213 -45.43 0.06 17.81
CA LEU A 213 -46.74 -0.32 17.32
C LEU A 213 -47.78 0.02 18.39
N ILE A 214 -48.79 0.80 18.02
CA ILE A 214 -49.90 1.18 18.91
C ILE A 214 -51.09 0.32 18.50
N VAL A 215 -51.56 -0.53 19.41
CA VAL A 215 -52.66 -1.48 19.17
C VAL A 215 -53.89 -0.95 19.89
N SER A 216 -54.83 -0.41 19.14
CA SER A 216 -56.07 0.16 19.67
C SER A 216 -57.21 -0.86 19.65
N VAL A 217 -57.82 -1.09 20.81
CA VAL A 217 -58.94 -2.02 20.99
C VAL A 217 -60.06 -1.33 21.74
N SER A 218 -61.28 -1.37 21.20
CA SER A 218 -62.48 -0.83 21.85
C SER A 218 -62.86 -1.67 23.05
N ILE A 219 -63.03 -1.06 24.23
CA ILE A 219 -63.48 -1.79 25.42
C ILE A 219 -64.90 -2.32 25.25
N ALA A 220 -65.76 -1.57 24.56
CA ALA A 220 -67.13 -1.97 24.27
C ALA A 220 -67.19 -3.22 23.39
N ASP A 221 -66.24 -3.38 22.48
CA ASP A 221 -66.19 -4.56 21.62
C ASP A 221 -65.83 -5.79 22.47
N ILE A 222 -64.95 -5.65 23.47
CA ILE A 222 -64.61 -6.74 24.40
C ILE A 222 -65.78 -7.06 25.37
N LEU A 223 -66.58 -6.05 25.72
CA LEU A 223 -67.70 -6.19 26.65
C LEU A 223 -68.96 -6.77 26.01
N ASN A 224 -69.28 -6.33 24.79
CA ASN A 224 -70.55 -6.62 24.14
C ASN A 224 -70.49 -7.83 23.20
N THR A 225 -69.31 -8.33 22.88
CA THR A 225 -69.15 -9.53 22.04
C THR A 225 -68.97 -10.80 22.86
N SER A 226 -69.24 -11.95 22.23
CA SER A 226 -68.98 -13.25 22.82
C SER A 226 -67.48 -13.46 23.09
N ILE A 227 -67.16 -14.35 24.04
CA ILE A 227 -65.76 -14.70 24.35
C ILE A 227 -65.04 -15.21 23.09
N GLU A 228 -65.72 -16.02 22.27
CA GLU A 228 -65.18 -16.57 21.02
C GLU A 228 -64.86 -15.49 19.98
N ASP A 229 -65.72 -14.47 19.87
CA ASP A 229 -65.48 -13.35 18.96
C ASP A 229 -64.31 -12.48 19.44
N SER A 230 -64.22 -12.23 20.74
CA SER A 230 -63.09 -11.53 21.35
C SER A 230 -61.76 -12.26 21.08
N GLU A 231 -61.74 -13.59 21.20
CA GLU A 231 -60.57 -14.41 20.85
C GLU A 231 -60.23 -14.35 19.36
N ARG A 232 -61.24 -14.32 18.48
CA ARG A 232 -61.06 -14.16 17.03
C ARG A 232 -60.42 -12.82 16.70
N VAL A 233 -60.82 -11.75 17.38
CA VAL A 233 -60.21 -10.42 17.25
C VAL A 233 -58.76 -10.42 17.72
N ALA A 234 -58.50 -10.97 18.91
CA ALA A 234 -57.15 -11.07 19.47
C ALA A 234 -56.21 -11.84 18.53
N LYS A 235 -56.69 -12.96 17.97
CA LYS A 235 -55.92 -13.77 17.00
C LYS A 235 -55.57 -12.98 15.73
N ARG A 236 -56.52 -12.23 15.15
CA ARG A 236 -56.26 -11.41 13.96
C ARG A 236 -55.25 -10.30 14.23
N LEU A 237 -55.37 -9.62 15.37
CA LEU A 237 -54.41 -8.58 15.77
C LEU A 237 -53.02 -9.17 15.97
N ARG A 238 -52.92 -10.33 16.63
CA ARG A 238 -51.66 -11.06 16.79
C ARG A 238 -51.01 -11.37 15.44
N GLU A 239 -51.76 -11.92 14.49
CA GLU A 239 -51.26 -12.22 13.15
C GLU A 239 -50.69 -10.97 12.46
N ARG A 240 -51.35 -9.81 12.60
CA ARG A 240 -50.88 -8.53 12.04
C ARG A 240 -49.67 -7.95 12.75
N ILE A 241 -49.58 -8.08 14.07
CA ILE A 241 -48.39 -7.70 14.87
C ILE A 241 -47.18 -8.54 14.42
N GLN A 242 -47.37 -9.86 14.31
CA GLN A 242 -46.34 -10.80 13.90
C GLN A 242 -45.86 -10.53 12.48
N GLU A 243 -46.79 -10.30 11.56
CA GLU A 243 -46.49 -9.96 10.17
C GLU A 243 -45.70 -8.65 10.05
N SER A 244 -46.05 -7.64 10.85
CA SER A 244 -45.32 -6.38 10.93
C SER A 244 -43.88 -6.58 11.40
N CYS A 245 -43.69 -7.32 12.48
CA CYS A 245 -42.36 -7.58 13.03
C CYS A 245 -41.50 -8.45 12.08
N ALA A 246 -42.10 -9.47 11.46
CA ALA A 246 -41.43 -10.38 10.55
C ALA A 246 -41.00 -9.70 9.23
N LEU A 247 -41.90 -8.94 8.60
CA LEU A 247 -41.59 -8.26 7.33
C LEU A 247 -40.62 -7.11 7.51
N LEU A 248 -40.69 -6.38 8.61
CA LEU A 248 -39.77 -5.29 8.89
C LEU A 248 -38.41 -5.78 9.42
N ASP A 249 -38.32 -7.05 9.87
CA ASP A 249 -37.14 -7.66 10.51
C ASP A 249 -36.65 -6.85 11.71
N VAL A 250 -37.62 -6.41 12.53
CA VAL A 250 -37.40 -5.61 13.72
C VAL A 250 -38.32 -6.06 14.84
N ARG A 251 -37.82 -5.98 16.08
CA ARG A 251 -38.66 -6.13 17.28
C ARG A 251 -39.24 -4.77 17.65
N LEU A 252 -40.55 -4.65 17.58
CA LEU A 252 -41.26 -3.40 17.89
C LEU A 252 -41.84 -3.47 19.32
N PRO A 253 -41.71 -2.40 20.13
CA PRO A 253 -42.49 -2.26 21.35
C PRO A 253 -43.97 -2.08 21.02
N ILE A 254 -44.81 -2.85 21.68
CA ILE A 254 -46.26 -2.84 21.51
C ILE A 254 -46.89 -2.05 22.65
N TYR A 255 -47.66 -1.01 22.31
CA TYR A 255 -48.47 -0.23 23.24
C TYR A 255 -49.92 -0.63 23.05
N LEU A 256 -50.47 -1.40 23.98
CA LEU A 256 -51.87 -1.82 23.95
C LEU A 256 -52.74 -0.69 24.52
N VAL A 257 -53.68 -0.18 23.75
CA VAL A 257 -54.53 0.94 24.14
C VAL A 257 -55.99 0.52 24.07
N PHE A 258 -56.62 0.42 25.23
CA PHE A 258 -58.06 0.26 25.34
C PHE A 258 -58.72 1.63 25.13
N THR A 259 -59.53 1.73 24.08
CA THR A 259 -60.24 2.95 23.69
C THR A 259 -61.72 2.85 24.06
N LYS A 260 -62.42 3.98 23.99
CA LYS A 260 -63.83 4.13 24.36
C LYS A 260 -64.12 3.78 25.83
N CYS A 261 -63.18 4.09 26.73
CA CYS A 261 -63.33 3.79 28.15
C CYS A 261 -64.45 4.60 28.83
N ASP A 262 -64.93 5.67 28.18
CA ASP A 262 -66.13 6.42 28.54
C ASP A 262 -67.40 5.54 28.61
N LEU A 263 -67.41 4.41 27.89
CA LEU A 263 -68.50 3.44 27.92
C LEU A 263 -68.48 2.54 29.17
N ILE A 264 -67.41 2.58 29.97
CA ILE A 264 -67.37 1.90 31.27
C ILE A 264 -68.19 2.73 32.26
N PRO A 265 -69.18 2.15 32.96
CA PRO A 265 -70.01 2.93 33.86
C PRO A 265 -69.20 3.57 34.97
N GLY A 266 -69.47 4.85 35.21
CA GLY A 266 -68.78 5.62 36.24
C GLY A 266 -67.38 6.11 35.83
N PHE A 267 -66.83 5.73 34.68
CA PHE A 267 -65.51 6.17 34.24
C PHE A 267 -65.40 7.70 34.13
N THR A 268 -66.13 8.30 33.19
CA THR A 268 -66.04 9.74 32.94
C THR A 268 -66.41 10.59 34.18
N PRO A 269 -67.50 10.30 34.91
CA PRO A 269 -67.83 11.07 36.11
C PRO A 269 -66.79 10.91 37.24
N PHE A 270 -66.16 9.74 37.40
CA PHE A 270 -65.12 9.52 38.39
C PHE A 270 -63.88 10.37 38.10
N TYR A 271 -63.38 10.33 36.86
CA TYR A 271 -62.15 11.02 36.49
C TYR A 271 -62.29 12.54 36.43
N ARG A 272 -63.48 13.07 36.16
CA ARG A 272 -63.75 14.52 36.23
C ARG A 272 -63.64 15.09 37.64
N GLN A 273 -63.87 14.26 38.66
CA GLN A 273 -63.78 14.67 40.07
C GLN A 273 -62.34 14.68 40.60
N LEU A 274 -61.38 14.14 39.84
CA LEU A 274 -59.97 14.15 40.23
C LEU A 274 -59.32 15.52 39.99
N ASP A 275 -58.28 15.79 40.77
CA ASP A 275 -57.44 16.96 40.63
C ASP A 275 -56.67 16.96 39.29
N ASP A 276 -56.17 18.14 38.88
CA ASP A 276 -55.44 18.28 37.62
C ASP A 276 -54.17 17.40 37.57
N ALA A 277 -53.57 17.11 38.73
CA ALA A 277 -52.39 16.27 38.84
C ALA A 277 -52.71 14.81 38.49
N ALA A 278 -53.74 14.21 39.10
CA ALA A 278 -54.16 12.84 38.79
C ALA A 278 -54.76 12.73 37.37
N ARG A 279 -55.46 13.76 36.88
CA ARG A 279 -55.92 13.81 35.48
C ARG A 279 -54.77 13.86 34.46
N GLY A 280 -53.61 14.35 34.88
CA GLY A 280 -52.39 14.37 34.08
C GLY A 280 -51.60 13.06 34.10
N GLU A 281 -51.92 12.10 34.97
CA GLU A 281 -51.28 10.78 34.99
C GLU A 281 -51.75 9.90 33.83
N VAL A 282 -51.02 8.82 33.55
CA VAL A 282 -51.41 7.86 32.51
C VAL A 282 -52.16 6.73 33.18
N MET A 283 -53.41 6.49 32.77
CA MET A 283 -54.17 5.34 33.26
C MET A 283 -53.67 4.05 32.59
N GLY A 284 -52.86 3.27 33.30
CA GLY A 284 -52.32 2.01 32.80
C GLY A 284 -51.04 1.58 33.51
N LYS A 285 -50.34 0.60 32.92
CA LYS A 285 -49.02 0.15 33.40
C LYS A 285 -48.03 0.06 32.24
N THR A 286 -46.85 0.62 32.47
CA THR A 286 -45.69 0.49 31.57
C THR A 286 -44.71 -0.57 32.12
N PHE A 287 -44.41 -1.60 31.33
CA PHE A 287 -43.53 -2.72 31.71
C PHE A 287 -42.07 -2.46 31.34
N SER A 288 -41.13 -3.02 32.12
CA SER A 288 -39.70 -2.97 31.79
C SER A 288 -39.39 -3.64 30.44
N HIS A 289 -38.54 -3.01 29.65
CA HIS A 289 -38.08 -3.56 28.36
C HIS A 289 -37.06 -4.71 28.51
N LYS A 290 -36.66 -5.08 29.73
CA LYS A 290 -35.71 -6.17 30.03
C LYS A 290 -36.45 -7.41 30.54
N GLY A 291 -35.97 -8.60 30.17
CA GLY A 291 -36.53 -9.87 30.68
C GLY A 291 -37.94 -10.18 30.15
N TYR A 292 -38.24 -9.73 28.93
CA TYR A 292 -39.53 -9.97 28.26
C TYR A 292 -39.55 -11.28 27.46
N GLU A 293 -38.38 -11.84 27.11
CA GLU A 293 -38.27 -13.02 26.23
C GLU A 293 -38.85 -14.31 26.87
N GLN A 294 -38.95 -14.33 28.20
CA GLN A 294 -39.50 -15.44 28.99
C GLN A 294 -40.78 -15.02 29.74
N ALA A 295 -41.40 -13.89 29.35
CA ALA A 295 -42.54 -13.35 30.05
C ALA A 295 -43.83 -14.04 29.63
N ASP A 296 -44.58 -14.57 30.61
CA ASP A 296 -46.01 -14.84 30.45
C ASP A 296 -46.77 -13.51 30.55
N TRP A 297 -47.21 -13.00 29.41
CA TRP A 297 -47.91 -11.71 29.35
C TRP A 297 -49.31 -11.76 29.94
N GLY A 298 -50.01 -12.90 29.88
CA GLY A 298 -51.32 -13.06 30.51
C GLY A 298 -51.22 -12.93 32.03
N GLN A 299 -50.27 -13.63 32.65
CA GLN A 299 -50.04 -13.54 34.09
C GLN A 299 -49.52 -12.17 34.54
N ARG A 300 -48.54 -11.60 33.81
CA ARG A 300 -47.99 -10.26 34.13
C ARG A 300 -49.04 -9.15 33.98
N PHE A 301 -49.89 -9.24 32.98
CA PHE A 301 -51.02 -8.33 32.81
C PHE A 301 -52.02 -8.48 33.95
N GLY A 302 -52.42 -9.71 34.31
CA GLY A 302 -53.33 -9.97 35.42
C GLY A 302 -52.86 -9.35 36.73
N LYS A 303 -51.58 -9.55 37.08
CA LYS A 303 -50.98 -8.93 38.28
C LYS A 303 -50.95 -7.40 38.20
N ALA A 304 -50.60 -6.84 37.05
CA ALA A 304 -50.60 -5.39 36.87
C ALA A 304 -52.01 -4.77 36.92
N MET A 305 -53.04 -5.52 36.49
CA MET A 305 -54.44 -5.12 36.65
C MET A 305 -54.90 -5.17 38.10
N ASP A 306 -54.42 -6.13 38.91
CA ASP A 306 -54.67 -6.13 40.36
C ASP A 306 -54.09 -4.87 41.01
N GLU A 307 -52.80 -4.58 40.77
CA GLU A 307 -52.15 -3.37 41.28
C GLU A 307 -52.89 -2.08 40.86
N LEU A 308 -53.38 -2.04 39.62
CA LEU A 308 -54.12 -0.89 39.10
C LEU A 308 -55.51 -0.77 39.72
N THR A 309 -56.20 -1.89 39.94
CA THR A 309 -57.54 -1.92 40.55
C THR A 309 -57.45 -1.53 42.03
N ASP A 310 -56.47 -2.06 42.76
CA ASP A 310 -56.20 -1.70 44.16
C ASP A 310 -55.87 -0.21 44.30
N TYR A 311 -55.06 0.34 43.39
CA TYR A 311 -54.76 1.77 43.36
C TYR A 311 -56.03 2.62 43.19
N TRP A 312 -56.85 2.35 42.18
CA TRP A 312 -58.07 3.13 41.95
C TRP A 312 -59.14 2.91 43.02
N GLN A 313 -59.18 1.74 43.65
CA GLN A 313 -60.02 1.49 44.82
C GLN A 313 -59.57 2.35 46.02
N GLN A 314 -58.27 2.50 46.24
CA GLN A 314 -57.75 3.39 47.28
C GLN A 314 -58.08 4.86 47.01
N VAL A 315 -57.91 5.31 45.76
CA VAL A 315 -58.27 6.69 45.34
C VAL A 315 -59.77 6.93 45.54
N ALA A 316 -60.61 5.98 45.12
CA ALA A 316 -62.05 6.05 45.34
C ALA A 316 -62.42 6.11 46.82
N ASN A 317 -61.80 5.26 47.66
CA ASN A 317 -62.04 5.27 49.11
C ASN A 317 -61.65 6.62 49.74
N GLN A 318 -60.54 7.23 49.30
CA GLN A 318 -60.14 8.56 49.76
C GLN A 318 -61.14 9.64 49.35
N GLN A 319 -61.62 9.60 48.09
CA GLN A 319 -62.66 10.53 47.63
C GLN A 319 -63.96 10.39 48.43
N LEU A 320 -64.39 9.16 48.72
CA LEU A 320 -65.60 8.89 49.52
C LEU A 320 -65.50 9.46 50.95
N VAL A 321 -64.30 9.48 51.54
CA VAL A 321 -64.07 10.09 52.86
C VAL A 321 -64.14 11.62 52.80
N GLN A 322 -63.73 12.22 51.67
CA GLN A 322 -63.63 13.67 51.52
C GLN A 322 -64.91 14.34 51.00
N GLN A 323 -65.78 13.59 50.30
CA GLN A 323 -67.00 14.13 49.71
C GLN A 323 -68.19 14.13 50.68
N ASP A 324 -69.08 15.10 50.50
CA ASP A 324 -70.36 15.15 51.22
C ASP A 324 -71.24 13.96 50.80
N ILE A 325 -71.85 13.30 51.79
CA ILE A 325 -72.75 12.16 51.63
C ILE A 325 -73.88 12.45 50.63
N LEU A 326 -74.38 13.70 50.58
CA LEU A 326 -75.43 14.09 49.63
C LEU A 326 -74.93 14.08 48.18
N VAL A 327 -73.70 14.55 47.94
CA VAL A 327 -73.05 14.56 46.63
C VAL A 327 -72.71 13.14 46.19
N THR A 328 -72.21 12.31 47.11
CA THR A 328 -71.90 10.89 46.85
C THR A 328 -73.16 10.07 46.52
N ARG A 329 -74.31 10.36 47.15
CA ARG A 329 -75.59 9.72 46.80
C ARG A 329 -76.10 10.11 45.42
N GLN A 330 -75.86 11.35 45.00
CA GLN A 330 -76.24 11.84 43.66
C GLN A 330 -75.29 11.35 42.57
N ASN A 331 -74.01 11.16 42.87
CA ASN A 331 -73.00 10.67 41.92
C ASN A 331 -72.28 9.44 42.48
N ASN A 332 -72.78 8.26 42.13
CA ASN A 332 -72.26 6.97 42.59
C ASN A 332 -70.98 6.50 41.88
N ALA A 333 -70.37 7.32 41.02
CA ALA A 333 -69.21 6.94 40.21
C ALA A 333 -67.98 6.56 41.05
N ALA A 334 -67.75 7.26 42.17
CA ALA A 334 -66.67 6.96 43.12
C ALA A 334 -66.70 5.50 43.60
N TYR A 335 -67.89 4.97 43.86
CA TYR A 335 -68.07 3.57 44.27
C TYR A 335 -68.13 2.60 43.07
N ARG A 336 -68.80 3.01 41.99
CA ARG A 336 -69.12 2.13 40.86
C ARG A 336 -67.92 1.79 39.98
N PHE A 337 -67.06 2.78 39.68
CA PHE A 337 -66.00 2.60 38.69
C PHE A 337 -64.94 1.55 39.09
N PRO A 338 -64.36 1.57 40.31
CA PRO A 338 -63.38 0.56 40.72
C PRO A 338 -63.92 -0.88 40.66
N LEU A 339 -65.20 -1.08 41.01
CA LEU A 339 -65.87 -2.38 40.94
C LEU A 339 -66.07 -2.85 39.50
N GLU A 340 -66.48 -1.96 38.61
CA GLU A 340 -66.56 -2.27 37.18
C GLU A 340 -65.18 -2.59 36.60
N LEU A 341 -64.14 -1.83 36.98
CA LEU A 341 -62.76 -2.09 36.55
C LEU A 341 -62.26 -3.46 37.02
N ALA A 342 -62.56 -3.84 38.27
CA ALA A 342 -62.26 -5.17 38.80
C ALA A 342 -62.99 -6.27 38.01
N ALA A 343 -64.27 -6.05 37.67
CA ALA A 343 -65.08 -6.99 36.89
C ALA A 343 -64.60 -7.16 35.44
N LEU A 344 -63.92 -6.15 34.86
CA LEU A 344 -63.33 -6.23 33.52
C LEU A 344 -62.08 -7.11 33.45
N LYS A 345 -61.36 -7.28 34.57
CA LYS A 345 -60.06 -7.96 34.60
C LYS A 345 -60.06 -9.33 33.92
N PRO A 346 -61.00 -10.28 34.21
CA PRO A 346 -60.93 -11.61 33.62
C PRO A 346 -61.05 -11.60 32.09
N ARG A 347 -61.95 -10.78 31.54
CA ARG A 347 -62.12 -10.66 30.09
C ARG A 347 -60.92 -10.01 29.42
N LEU A 348 -60.36 -8.96 30.01
CA LEU A 348 -59.15 -8.31 29.49
C LEU A 348 -57.94 -9.23 29.55
N GLN A 349 -57.79 -9.99 30.64
CA GLN A 349 -56.69 -10.93 30.81
C GLN A 349 -56.75 -12.05 29.77
N GLN A 350 -57.94 -12.63 29.52
CA GLN A 350 -58.12 -13.63 28.46
C GLN A 350 -57.82 -13.06 27.08
N PHE A 351 -58.26 -11.83 26.80
CA PHE A 351 -57.96 -11.15 25.54
C PHE A 351 -56.45 -10.95 25.33
N VAL A 352 -55.73 -10.47 26.35
CA VAL A 352 -54.27 -10.25 26.29
C VAL A 352 -53.51 -11.57 26.16
N ASP A 353 -53.95 -12.63 26.85
CA ASP A 353 -53.38 -13.96 26.73
C ASP A 353 -53.52 -14.51 25.30
N SER A 354 -54.69 -14.34 24.68
CA SER A 354 -54.91 -14.73 23.28
C SER A 354 -54.08 -13.88 22.31
N LEU A 355 -53.97 -12.56 22.55
CA LEU A 355 -53.22 -11.61 21.72
C LEU A 355 -51.71 -11.88 21.72
N LEU A 356 -51.13 -12.22 22.87
CA LEU A 356 -49.66 -12.35 23.04
C LEU A 356 -49.21 -13.79 23.32
N ARG A 357 -50.05 -14.78 23.00
CA ARG A 357 -49.77 -16.20 23.24
C ARG A 357 -48.42 -16.60 22.64
N ALA A 358 -47.54 -17.11 23.47
CA ALA A 358 -46.21 -17.55 23.05
C ALA A 358 -46.31 -18.69 22.02
N ASN A 359 -45.65 -18.53 20.88
CA ASN A 359 -45.47 -19.58 19.88
C ASN A 359 -44.05 -20.15 20.01
N PRO A 360 -43.85 -21.46 20.23
CA PRO A 360 -42.52 -22.07 20.38
C PRO A 360 -41.57 -21.81 19.21
N TYR A 361 -42.11 -21.55 18.03
CA TYR A 361 -41.35 -21.32 16.80
C TYR A 361 -41.09 -19.84 16.51
N GLN A 362 -41.53 -18.92 17.38
CA GLN A 362 -41.38 -17.48 17.20
C GLN A 362 -40.83 -16.82 18.47
N ASN A 363 -40.16 -15.69 18.31
CA ASN A 363 -39.64 -14.93 19.44
C ASN A 363 -40.78 -14.19 20.15
N ALA A 364 -40.73 -14.10 21.49
CA ALA A 364 -41.72 -13.36 22.26
C ALA A 364 -41.80 -11.88 21.85
N GLU A 365 -43.03 -11.37 21.78
CA GLU A 365 -43.34 -9.97 21.48
C GLU A 365 -43.12 -9.09 22.71
N LEU A 366 -42.65 -7.85 22.51
CA LEU A 366 -42.40 -6.90 23.60
C LEU A 366 -43.66 -6.07 23.85
N LEU A 367 -44.50 -6.48 24.81
CA LEU A 367 -45.55 -5.60 25.34
C LEU A 367 -44.89 -4.53 26.23
N ARG A 368 -44.88 -3.28 25.76
CA ARG A 368 -44.32 -2.16 26.51
C ARG A 368 -45.26 -1.67 27.60
N GLY A 369 -46.55 -1.84 27.42
CA GLY A 369 -47.56 -1.51 28.43
C GLY A 369 -48.98 -1.58 27.89
N PHE A 370 -49.94 -1.45 28.80
CA PHE A 370 -51.36 -1.30 28.48
C PHE A 370 -51.91 -0.01 29.08
N TYR A 371 -52.86 0.62 28.38
CA TYR A 371 -53.36 1.96 28.72
C TYR A 371 -54.86 2.07 28.41
N PHE A 372 -55.58 2.85 29.21
CA PHE A 372 -57.00 3.12 29.03
C PHE A 372 -57.20 4.58 28.61
N THR A 373 -58.03 4.80 27.60
CA THR A 373 -58.24 6.12 26.99
C THR A 373 -59.69 6.33 26.56
N ALA A 374 -60.13 7.59 26.60
CA ALA A 374 -61.44 8.02 26.09
C ALA A 374 -61.29 9.31 25.27
N ALA A 375 -61.88 9.35 24.08
CA ALA A 375 -61.69 10.44 23.11
C ALA A 375 -62.95 11.30 22.91
N LEU A 376 -64.12 10.71 23.08
CA LEU A 376 -65.44 11.34 22.92
C LEU A 376 -66.32 10.83 24.06
N GLU A 377 -67.33 11.61 24.46
CA GLU A 377 -68.39 11.12 25.35
C GLU A 377 -69.52 10.57 24.48
N ALA A 378 -69.87 9.30 24.68
CA ALA A 378 -71.09 8.74 24.12
C ALA A 378 -72.32 9.27 24.90
N ASP A 379 -73.38 9.60 24.18
CA ASP A 379 -74.64 10.13 24.74
C ASP A 379 -75.40 9.12 25.64
N GLU A 380 -75.00 7.85 25.69
CA GLU A 380 -75.59 6.84 26.58
C GLU A 380 -74.50 5.95 27.22
N ALA A 381 -74.33 6.08 28.55
CA ALA A 381 -73.53 5.15 29.33
C ALA A 381 -74.22 3.77 29.34
N GLN A 382 -73.56 2.76 28.74
CA GLN A 382 -74.05 1.39 28.73
C GLN A 382 -73.99 0.76 30.14
N TRP A 383 -74.82 -0.24 30.42
CA TRP A 383 -74.77 -0.97 31.68
C TRP A 383 -73.49 -1.82 31.75
N GLY A 384 -72.72 -1.69 32.83
CA GLY A 384 -71.46 -2.42 32.98
C GLY A 384 -71.65 -3.84 33.49
N SER A 385 -70.57 -4.61 33.39
CA SER A 385 -70.52 -6.04 33.71
C SER A 385 -70.88 -6.38 35.16
N HIS A 386 -70.51 -5.52 36.13
CA HIS A 386 -70.87 -5.70 37.53
C HIS A 386 -72.35 -5.37 37.75
N GLY A 387 -72.82 -4.25 37.20
CA GLY A 387 -74.24 -3.89 37.23
C GLY A 387 -75.16 -4.94 36.62
N GLN A 388 -74.74 -5.56 35.50
CA GLN A 388 -75.46 -6.68 34.88
C GLN A 388 -75.49 -7.91 35.76
N HIS A 389 -74.35 -8.35 36.32
CA HIS A 389 -74.31 -9.50 37.23
C HIS A 389 -75.19 -9.30 38.47
N VAL A 390 -75.22 -8.08 39.03
CA VAL A 390 -76.09 -7.75 40.17
C VAL A 390 -77.55 -7.73 39.74
N ALA A 391 -77.89 -7.10 38.62
CA ALA A 391 -79.27 -7.07 38.11
C ALA A 391 -79.80 -8.47 37.78
N GLU A 392 -78.99 -9.33 37.16
CA GLU A 392 -79.33 -10.72 36.86
C GLU A 392 -79.48 -11.55 38.15
N ARG A 393 -78.54 -11.42 39.09
CA ARG A 393 -78.57 -12.18 40.35
C ARG A 393 -79.77 -11.81 41.24
N PHE A 394 -80.22 -10.57 41.20
CA PHE A 394 -81.29 -10.05 42.06
C PHE A 394 -82.60 -9.74 41.31
N ALA A 395 -82.70 -10.08 40.02
CA ALA A 395 -83.88 -9.86 39.16
C ALA A 395 -84.44 -8.42 39.24
N LEU A 396 -83.54 -7.43 39.22
CA LEU A 396 -83.91 -6.01 39.33
C LEU A 396 -84.49 -5.47 38.00
N GLU A 397 -85.55 -4.66 38.05
CA GLU A 397 -86.06 -3.95 36.87
C GLU A 397 -85.01 -2.97 36.31
N GLN A 398 -84.81 -3.03 34.99
CA GLN A 398 -83.86 -2.15 34.30
C GLN A 398 -84.43 -0.74 34.20
N GLY A 399 -84.07 0.14 35.13
CA GLY A 399 -84.48 1.56 35.11
C GLY A 399 -83.81 2.34 33.97
N GLN A 400 -84.58 3.17 33.25
CA GLN A 400 -84.05 4.09 32.24
C GLN A 400 -83.08 5.09 32.87
N GLY A 401 -81.83 5.12 32.40
CA GLY A 401 -80.79 6.02 32.90
C GLY A 401 -81.15 7.50 32.64
N THR A 402 -80.96 8.33 33.66
CA THR A 402 -81.19 9.79 33.60
C THR A 402 -80.27 10.46 32.57
N THR A 403 -80.87 11.16 31.61
CA THR A 403 -80.23 12.00 30.60
C THR A 403 -79.60 13.25 31.23
N GLY A 404 -78.27 13.26 31.34
CA GLY A 404 -77.49 14.45 31.73
C GLY A 404 -77.05 15.22 30.49
N THR A 405 -77.36 16.51 30.43
CA THR A 405 -77.04 17.43 29.33
C THR A 405 -75.53 17.55 29.10
N ALA A 406 -75.15 17.43 27.82
CA ALA A 406 -73.78 17.48 27.33
C ALA A 406 -73.07 18.80 27.71
N SER A 407 -71.93 18.68 28.40
CA SER A 407 -71.02 19.80 28.64
C SER A 407 -69.57 19.32 28.63
N HIS A 408 -68.82 19.88 27.68
CA HIS A 408 -67.37 19.82 27.43
C HIS A 408 -66.70 18.45 27.21
N THR A 409 -66.42 18.18 25.93
CA THR A 409 -65.66 17.05 25.39
C THR A 409 -64.15 17.22 25.54
N ALA A 410 -63.61 16.89 26.73
CA ALA A 410 -62.15 16.82 26.93
C ALA A 410 -61.66 15.37 26.78
N PRO A 411 -60.61 15.09 25.97
CA PRO A 411 -60.05 13.75 25.88
C PRO A 411 -59.39 13.37 27.22
N LEU A 412 -59.64 12.14 27.68
CA LEU A 412 -59.07 11.61 28.92
C LEU A 412 -57.88 10.71 28.60
N PHE A 413 -56.74 10.98 29.24
CA PHE A 413 -55.50 10.19 29.23
C PHE A 413 -54.74 10.10 27.90
N ILE A 414 -55.34 10.43 26.75
CA ILE A 414 -54.70 10.34 25.43
C ILE A 414 -53.43 11.22 25.37
N ASN A 415 -53.53 12.50 25.74
CA ASN A 415 -52.40 13.43 25.72
C ASN A 415 -51.22 12.93 26.58
N SER A 416 -51.53 12.50 27.81
CA SER A 416 -50.54 12.01 28.76
C SER A 416 -49.81 10.77 28.24
N LEU A 417 -50.52 9.85 27.57
CA LEU A 417 -49.96 8.62 27.01
C LEU A 417 -48.90 8.92 25.94
N PHE A 418 -49.21 9.79 24.98
CA PHE A 418 -48.26 10.14 23.92
C PHE A 418 -47.03 10.86 24.49
N ARG A 419 -47.23 11.91 25.30
CA ARG A 419 -46.13 12.76 25.80
C ARG A 419 -45.26 12.09 26.85
N LYS A 420 -45.82 11.31 27.77
CA LYS A 420 -45.07 10.72 28.90
C LYS A 420 -44.50 9.33 28.60
N VAL A 421 -45.09 8.58 27.65
CA VAL A 421 -44.70 7.19 27.39
C VAL A 421 -44.21 7.00 25.96
N ILE A 422 -45.08 7.20 24.97
CA ILE A 422 -44.80 6.78 23.58
C ILE A 422 -43.64 7.59 22.98
N ILE A 423 -43.66 8.92 23.07
CA ILE A 423 -42.60 9.78 22.50
C ILE A 423 -41.24 9.57 23.20
N PRO A 424 -41.13 9.56 24.54
CA PRO A 424 -39.86 9.28 25.23
C PRO A 424 -39.22 7.94 24.87
N ASP A 425 -40.03 6.94 24.53
CA ASP A 425 -39.59 5.59 24.19
C ASP A 425 -38.99 5.46 22.76
N GLN A 426 -38.86 6.56 22.00
CA GLN A 426 -38.39 6.60 20.61
C GLN A 426 -37.09 5.85 20.29
N HIS A 427 -36.20 5.64 21.27
CA HIS A 427 -34.91 4.97 21.07
C HIS A 427 -34.91 3.48 21.39
N LEU A 428 -35.99 2.91 21.94
CA LEU A 428 -36.05 1.51 22.37
C LEU A 428 -35.77 0.53 21.22
N VAL A 429 -36.35 0.76 20.04
CA VAL A 429 -36.16 -0.12 18.87
C VAL A 429 -34.70 -0.23 18.45
N ALA A 430 -33.90 0.83 18.64
CA ALA A 430 -32.48 0.84 18.28
C ALA A 430 -31.65 -0.19 19.07
N LEU A 431 -32.13 -0.62 20.23
CA LEU A 431 -31.45 -1.63 21.06
C LEU A 431 -31.66 -3.05 20.52
N TYR A 432 -32.70 -3.26 19.72
CA TYR A 432 -33.11 -4.58 19.23
C TYR A 432 -32.99 -4.71 17.70
N THR A 433 -32.62 -3.65 16.98
CA THR A 433 -32.30 -3.71 15.54
C THR A 433 -30.90 -4.30 15.33
N SER A 434 -30.81 -5.60 15.04
CA SER A 434 -29.53 -6.21 14.65
C SER A 434 -29.32 -6.13 13.14
N ASN A 435 -28.55 -5.14 12.66
CA ASN A 435 -28.24 -5.06 11.23
C ASN A 435 -27.12 -6.07 10.87
N ARG A 436 -27.49 -7.34 10.67
CA ARG A 436 -26.55 -8.45 10.38
C ARG A 436 -25.64 -8.18 9.19
N ARG A 437 -26.14 -7.48 8.16
CA ARG A 437 -25.39 -7.11 6.96
C ARG A 437 -24.26 -6.13 7.28
N GLU A 438 -24.52 -5.16 8.15
CA GLU A 438 -23.52 -4.19 8.58
C GLU A 438 -22.45 -4.82 9.49
N ARG A 439 -22.85 -5.73 10.40
CA ARG A 439 -21.91 -6.50 11.23
C ARG A 439 -21.00 -7.40 10.40
N ARG A 440 -21.52 -8.14 9.42
CA ARG A 440 -20.71 -8.99 8.52
C ARG A 440 -19.72 -8.17 7.71
N ARG A 441 -20.15 -7.01 7.18
CA ARG A 441 -19.25 -6.11 6.44
C ARG A 441 -18.11 -5.60 7.33
N LYS A 442 -18.41 -5.16 8.56
CA LYS A 442 -17.39 -4.73 9.53
C LYS A 442 -16.44 -5.88 9.90
N ALA A 443 -16.96 -7.07 10.15
CA ALA A 443 -16.16 -8.26 10.48
C ALA A 443 -15.24 -8.69 9.33
N ALA A 444 -15.73 -8.69 8.09
CA ALA A 444 -14.92 -9.02 6.91
C ALA A 444 -13.73 -8.06 6.75
N TRP A 445 -13.94 -6.76 6.97
CA TRP A 445 -12.87 -5.76 6.90
C TRP A 445 -11.88 -5.84 8.07
N VAL A 446 -12.36 -6.10 9.29
CA VAL A 446 -11.47 -6.34 10.44
C VAL A 446 -10.62 -7.60 10.19
N GLY A 447 -11.21 -8.65 9.61
CA GLY A 447 -10.50 -9.85 9.18
C GLY A 447 -9.44 -9.55 8.13
N ALA A 448 -9.79 -8.81 7.07
CA ALA A 448 -8.86 -8.43 6.00
C ALA A 448 -7.69 -7.56 6.51
N ALA A 449 -7.96 -6.58 7.38
CA ALA A 449 -6.94 -5.72 7.99
C ALA A 449 -5.99 -6.52 8.89
N SER A 450 -6.52 -7.46 9.68
CA SER A 450 -5.71 -8.34 10.55
C SER A 450 -4.81 -9.26 9.72
N LEU A 451 -5.33 -9.83 8.63
CA LEU A 451 -4.56 -10.66 7.71
C LEU A 451 -3.43 -9.86 7.03
N ALA A 452 -3.72 -8.65 6.55
CA ALA A 452 -2.71 -7.77 5.96
C ALA A 452 -1.61 -7.41 6.97
N GLY A 453 -1.98 -7.13 8.23
CA GLY A 453 -1.02 -6.89 9.31
C GLY A 453 -0.10 -8.09 9.58
N LEU A 454 -0.65 -9.31 9.61
CA LEU A 454 0.13 -10.54 9.81
C LEU A 454 1.11 -10.80 8.65
N VAL A 455 0.67 -10.60 7.40
CA VAL A 455 1.54 -10.74 6.23
C VAL A 455 2.70 -9.75 6.30
N LEU A 456 2.42 -8.48 6.63
CA LEU A 456 3.44 -7.44 6.70
C LEU A 456 4.46 -7.70 7.82
N CYS A 457 4.00 -8.16 9.00
CA CYS A 457 4.89 -8.56 10.10
C CYS A 457 5.77 -9.76 9.71
N SER A 458 5.21 -10.75 9.01
CA SER A 458 5.94 -11.93 8.55
C SER A 458 7.03 -11.58 7.54
N LEU A 459 6.72 -10.68 6.60
CA LEU A 459 7.66 -10.17 5.62
C LEU A 459 8.82 -9.39 6.29
N TRP A 460 8.53 -8.53 7.27
CA TRP A 460 9.57 -7.84 8.04
C TRP A 460 10.44 -8.79 8.87
N GLY A 461 9.83 -9.79 9.52
CA GLY A 461 10.56 -10.83 10.25
C GLY A 461 11.53 -11.59 9.36
N TRP A 462 11.09 -11.98 8.16
CA TRP A 462 11.96 -12.64 7.18
C TRP A 462 13.13 -11.74 6.74
N SER A 463 12.87 -10.45 6.49
CA SER A 463 13.94 -9.52 6.10
C SER A 463 14.96 -9.26 7.21
N TYR A 464 14.51 -9.20 8.46
CA TYR A 464 15.41 -9.09 9.61
C TYR A 464 16.33 -10.30 9.75
N LEU A 465 15.76 -11.52 9.69
CA LEU A 465 16.54 -12.76 9.84
C LEU A 465 17.60 -12.89 8.75
N ASN A 466 17.27 -12.54 7.51
CA ASN A 466 18.23 -12.56 6.40
C ASN A 466 19.36 -11.54 6.61
N ASN A 467 19.04 -10.28 6.94
CA ASN A 467 20.06 -9.25 7.19
C ASN A 467 21.00 -9.65 8.35
N ARG A 468 20.44 -10.18 9.43
CA ARG A 468 21.21 -10.64 10.60
C ARG A 468 22.13 -11.81 10.23
N SER A 469 21.60 -12.81 9.53
CA SER A 469 22.38 -13.97 9.06
C SER A 469 23.56 -13.55 8.18
N THR A 470 23.35 -12.60 7.26
CA THR A 470 24.45 -12.08 6.41
C THR A 470 25.54 -11.40 7.24
N LEU A 471 25.17 -10.61 8.25
CA LEU A 471 26.15 -9.95 9.14
C LEU A 471 26.91 -10.96 10.01
N ASP A 472 26.23 -11.98 10.52
CA ASP A 472 26.86 -13.04 11.31
C ASP A 472 27.83 -13.87 10.45
N THR A 473 27.48 -14.11 9.17
CA THR A 473 28.35 -14.77 8.20
C THR A 473 29.59 -13.92 7.89
N LEU A 474 29.41 -12.61 7.64
CA LEU A 474 30.52 -11.68 7.43
C LEU A 474 31.47 -11.64 8.64
N ALA A 475 30.93 -11.56 9.85
CA ALA A 475 31.72 -11.49 11.08
C ALA A 475 32.51 -12.79 11.32
N SER A 476 31.88 -13.94 11.11
CA SER A 476 32.52 -15.25 11.29
C SER A 476 33.59 -15.53 10.23
N GLU A 477 33.34 -15.21 8.96
CA GLU A 477 34.34 -15.35 7.89
C GLU A 477 35.56 -14.46 8.13
N LEU A 478 35.38 -13.21 8.56
CA LEU A 478 36.49 -12.31 8.87
C LEU A 478 37.29 -12.79 10.10
N ALA A 479 36.61 -13.33 11.11
CA ALA A 479 37.26 -13.89 12.28
C ALA A 479 38.11 -15.12 11.92
N GLN A 480 37.58 -16.03 11.09
CA GLN A 480 38.30 -17.20 10.59
C GLN A 480 39.51 -16.78 9.73
N ALA A 481 39.32 -15.88 8.77
CA ALA A 481 40.39 -15.40 7.91
C ALA A 481 41.53 -14.76 8.70
N LYS A 482 41.21 -14.00 9.76
CA LYS A 482 42.21 -13.42 10.66
C LYS A 482 42.96 -14.48 11.49
N ALA A 483 42.31 -15.60 11.82
CA ALA A 483 42.97 -16.71 12.49
C ALA A 483 43.92 -17.46 11.54
N GLU A 484 43.52 -17.68 10.29
CA GLU A 484 44.36 -18.28 9.24
C GLU A 484 45.59 -17.41 8.92
N ASP A 485 45.42 -16.09 8.79
CA ASP A 485 46.55 -15.19 8.54
C ASP A 485 47.56 -15.16 9.71
N ARG A 486 47.11 -15.42 10.94
CA ARG A 486 48.01 -15.52 12.11
C ARG A 486 48.82 -16.80 12.12
N SER A 487 48.30 -17.89 11.55
CA SER A 487 49.02 -19.17 11.46
C SER A 487 49.93 -19.27 10.25
N ALA A 488 49.71 -18.46 9.21
CA ALA A 488 50.57 -18.39 8.03
C ALA A 488 51.77 -17.44 8.25
N SER A 489 52.97 -18.00 8.46
CA SER A 489 54.21 -17.23 8.56
C SER A 489 54.90 -17.06 7.22
N GLY A 490 55.51 -15.89 6.97
CA GLY A 490 56.36 -15.63 5.78
C GLY A 490 55.63 -15.11 4.54
N GLN A 491 54.31 -14.88 4.62
CA GLN A 491 53.55 -14.21 3.57
C GLN A 491 53.81 -12.70 3.55
N TYR A 492 53.61 -12.08 2.39
CA TYR A 492 53.77 -10.63 2.23
C TYR A 492 52.72 -9.81 3.02
N ALA A 493 51.48 -10.29 3.06
CA ALA A 493 50.38 -9.63 3.74
C ALA A 493 49.40 -10.65 4.32
N ALA A 494 48.49 -10.17 5.17
CA ALA A 494 47.36 -10.93 5.69
C ALA A 494 46.30 -11.15 4.57
N TRP A 495 46.62 -12.04 3.63
CA TRP A 495 45.87 -12.17 2.39
C TRP A 495 44.44 -12.67 2.59
N ARG A 496 44.19 -13.58 3.54
CA ARG A 496 42.85 -14.13 3.75
C ARG A 496 41.90 -13.04 4.24
N SER A 497 42.32 -12.26 5.22
CA SER A 497 41.52 -11.15 5.76
C SER A 497 41.35 -10.03 4.73
N LEU A 498 42.39 -9.69 3.96
CA LEU A 498 42.30 -8.69 2.90
C LEU A 498 41.36 -9.12 1.77
N ASP A 499 41.42 -10.38 1.32
CA ASP A 499 40.55 -10.90 0.26
C ASP A 499 39.10 -11.05 0.73
N ARG A 500 38.86 -11.37 2.01
CA ARG A 500 37.49 -11.37 2.58
C ARG A 500 36.92 -9.96 2.70
N LEU A 501 37.72 -8.99 3.12
CA LEU A 501 37.32 -7.58 3.09
C LEU A 501 36.99 -7.13 1.65
N ARG A 502 37.81 -7.50 0.66
CA ARG A 502 37.56 -7.22 -0.76
C ARG A 502 36.22 -7.81 -1.21
N PHE A 503 36.00 -9.10 -0.93
CA PHE A 503 34.78 -9.82 -1.34
C PHE A 503 33.51 -9.16 -0.79
N TRP A 504 33.45 -8.90 0.51
CA TRP A 504 32.28 -8.29 1.14
C TRP A 504 32.09 -6.84 0.71
N THR A 505 33.18 -6.11 0.49
CA THR A 505 33.14 -4.76 -0.06
C THR A 505 32.53 -4.75 -1.46
N ASP A 506 33.00 -5.64 -2.36
CA ASP A 506 32.48 -5.78 -3.71
C ASP A 506 31.00 -6.20 -3.70
N HIS A 507 30.64 -7.18 -2.87
CA HIS A 507 29.26 -7.66 -2.72
C HIS A 507 28.28 -6.53 -2.36
N TYR A 508 28.61 -5.70 -1.35
CA TYR A 508 27.75 -4.59 -0.95
C TYR A 508 27.75 -3.44 -1.98
N TYR A 509 28.91 -3.14 -2.57
CA TYR A 509 29.02 -2.13 -3.62
C TYR A 509 28.15 -2.47 -4.86
N GLN A 510 28.22 -3.73 -5.32
CA GLN A 510 27.42 -4.24 -6.43
C GLN A 510 25.91 -4.16 -6.15
N GLN A 511 25.50 -4.50 -4.91
CA GLN A 511 24.10 -4.39 -4.49
C GLN A 511 23.61 -2.95 -4.39
N HIS A 512 24.48 -2.01 -4.08
CA HIS A 512 24.12 -0.61 -3.95
C HIS A 512 24.06 0.10 -5.31
N HIS A 513 25.02 -0.15 -6.20
CA HIS A 513 25.22 0.64 -7.41
C HIS A 513 24.82 -0.04 -8.72
N GLN A 514 24.80 -1.37 -8.80
CA GLN A 514 24.57 -2.08 -10.08
C GLN A 514 23.31 -2.96 -10.08
N GLN A 515 23.27 -3.97 -9.23
CA GLN A 515 22.24 -5.02 -9.28
C GLN A 515 21.01 -4.70 -8.42
N GLY A 516 21.19 -3.82 -7.43
CA GLY A 516 20.18 -3.53 -6.43
C GLY A 516 20.04 -4.64 -5.38
N VAL A 517 19.49 -4.29 -4.22
CA VAL A 517 19.31 -5.21 -3.09
C VAL A 517 18.18 -6.26 -3.32
N PRO A 518 18.29 -7.54 -2.93
CA PRO A 518 17.18 -8.49 -3.05
C PRO A 518 15.92 -8.11 -2.24
N LEU A 519 14.71 -8.49 -2.70
CA LEU A 519 13.46 -8.19 -1.99
C LEU A 519 13.42 -8.72 -0.56
N GLY A 520 14.01 -9.90 -0.32
CA GLY A 520 14.13 -10.49 1.02
C GLY A 520 15.05 -9.71 1.98
N LEU A 521 15.74 -8.67 1.51
CA LEU A 521 16.60 -7.79 2.30
C LEU A 521 16.09 -6.33 2.34
N ARG A 522 15.29 -5.92 1.34
CA ARG A 522 14.91 -4.52 1.04
C ARG A 522 13.80 -3.90 1.89
N LEU A 523 13.04 -4.65 2.70
CA LEU A 523 11.75 -4.21 3.29
C LEU A 523 11.84 -3.08 4.34
N GLY A 524 12.67 -2.05 4.13
CA GLY A 524 12.98 -0.96 5.04
C GLY A 524 14.08 -1.28 6.06
N LEU A 525 14.60 -2.51 6.04
CA LEU A 525 15.49 -3.06 7.07
C LEU A 525 16.91 -3.41 6.56
N TYR A 526 17.22 -3.09 5.31
CA TYR A 526 18.55 -3.38 4.74
C TYR A 526 19.64 -2.56 5.44
N GLN A 527 20.67 -3.25 5.95
CA GLN A 527 21.78 -2.61 6.66
C GLN A 527 23.03 -2.39 5.78
N GLY A 528 23.03 -2.85 4.53
CA GLY A 528 24.22 -2.75 3.67
C GLY A 528 24.72 -1.33 3.44
N HIS A 529 23.82 -0.33 3.37
CA HIS A 529 24.21 1.08 3.22
C HIS A 529 25.04 1.62 4.40
N ALA A 530 24.85 1.08 5.60
CA ALA A 530 25.63 1.47 6.77
C ALA A 530 26.94 0.67 6.87
N VAL A 531 26.95 -0.56 6.36
CA VAL A 531 28.07 -1.51 6.48
C VAL A 531 29.12 -1.29 5.38
N GLU A 532 28.69 -1.01 4.16
CA GLU A 532 29.55 -0.82 2.99
C GLU A 532 30.65 0.23 3.24
N PRO A 533 30.37 1.45 3.73
CA PRO A 533 31.41 2.46 3.91
C PRO A 533 32.44 2.05 4.98
N LEU A 534 32.00 1.33 6.01
CA LEU A 534 32.88 0.81 7.07
C LEU A 534 33.86 -0.24 6.52
N LEU A 535 33.36 -1.15 5.69
CA LEU A 535 34.17 -2.16 5.01
C LEU A 535 35.15 -1.53 4.03
N ARG A 536 34.68 -0.62 3.17
CA ARG A 536 35.50 0.12 2.18
C ARG A 536 36.64 0.86 2.85
N THR A 537 36.34 1.63 3.90
CA THR A 537 37.34 2.38 4.66
C THR A 537 38.42 1.46 5.21
N ARG A 538 38.02 0.32 5.81
CA ARG A 538 38.98 -0.63 6.39
C ARG A 538 39.80 -1.36 5.34
N TYR A 539 39.17 -1.76 4.24
CA TYR A 539 39.81 -2.42 3.11
C TYR A 539 40.87 -1.51 2.47
N PHE A 540 40.49 -0.30 2.08
CA PHE A 540 41.38 0.64 1.41
C PHE A 540 42.51 1.14 2.30
N ALA A 541 42.28 1.34 3.60
CA ALA A 541 43.35 1.65 4.55
C ALA A 541 44.41 0.54 4.60
N THR A 542 43.99 -0.72 4.54
CA THR A 542 44.90 -1.88 4.53
C THR A 542 45.63 -1.98 3.18
N LEU A 543 44.90 -1.83 2.07
CA LEU A 543 45.45 -1.89 0.72
C LEU A 543 46.45 -0.75 0.46
N GLN A 544 46.23 0.43 1.04
CA GLN A 544 47.15 1.56 0.92
C GLN A 544 48.54 1.22 1.48
N GLN A 545 48.60 0.50 2.60
CA GLN A 545 49.86 0.08 3.21
C GLN A 545 50.51 -1.08 2.44
N VAL A 546 49.69 -2.05 2.01
CA VAL A 546 50.14 -3.30 1.39
C VAL A 546 50.52 -3.13 -0.09
N MET A 547 49.82 -2.28 -0.85
CA MET A 547 50.04 -2.12 -2.30
C MET A 547 50.48 -0.72 -2.67
N LEU A 548 49.72 0.31 -2.30
CA LEU A 548 49.92 1.64 -2.86
C LEU A 548 51.22 2.31 -2.44
N LYS A 549 51.57 2.23 -1.16
CA LYS A 549 52.82 2.82 -0.66
C LYS A 549 54.06 2.17 -1.32
N PRO A 550 54.22 0.84 -1.32
CA PRO A 550 55.33 0.19 -2.03
C PRO A 550 55.36 0.52 -3.53
N THR A 551 54.20 0.56 -4.18
CA THR A 551 54.08 0.88 -5.61
C THR A 551 54.48 2.32 -5.89
N ALA A 552 54.05 3.28 -5.04
CA ALA A 552 54.40 4.68 -5.16
C ALA A 552 55.91 4.90 -4.95
N ASP A 553 56.51 4.24 -3.95
CA ASP A 553 57.94 4.30 -3.68
C ASP A 553 58.74 3.76 -4.87
N ASN A 554 58.32 2.62 -5.41
CA ASN A 554 58.93 2.00 -6.59
C ASN A 554 58.80 2.86 -7.86
N LEU A 555 57.61 3.41 -8.14
CA LEU A 555 57.39 4.33 -9.27
C LEU A 555 58.24 5.59 -9.14
N THR A 556 58.30 6.18 -7.95
CA THR A 556 59.10 7.37 -7.67
C THR A 556 60.58 7.10 -7.89
N ARG A 557 61.08 5.96 -7.39
CA ARG A 557 62.47 5.53 -7.60
C ARG A 557 62.78 5.27 -9.07
N THR A 558 61.88 4.62 -9.80
CA THR A 558 62.02 4.38 -11.24
C THR A 558 62.13 5.70 -12.02
N LEU A 559 61.25 6.66 -11.74
CA LEU A 559 61.26 7.97 -12.40
C LEU A 559 62.51 8.80 -12.05
N TYR A 560 63.01 8.69 -10.82
CA TYR A 560 64.27 9.34 -10.43
C TYR A 560 65.47 8.73 -11.15
N LEU A 561 65.56 7.39 -11.15
CA LEU A 561 66.65 6.65 -11.81
C LEU A 561 66.63 6.78 -13.33
N LEU A 562 65.50 7.13 -13.94
CA LEU A 562 65.35 7.30 -15.39
C LEU A 562 66.43 8.24 -15.98
N THR A 563 66.76 9.32 -15.26
CA THR A 563 67.79 10.29 -15.66
C THR A 563 69.23 9.78 -15.54
N THR A 564 69.43 8.69 -14.79
CA THR A 564 70.75 8.08 -14.54
C THR A 564 71.07 6.92 -15.48
N LEU A 565 70.10 6.48 -16.28
CA LEU A 565 70.27 5.37 -17.22
C LEU A 565 71.22 5.76 -18.36
N LYS A 566 72.17 4.87 -18.67
CA LYS A 566 73.14 5.08 -19.75
C LYS A 566 72.45 4.99 -21.11
N VAL A 567 72.31 6.11 -21.80
CA VAL A 567 71.74 6.17 -23.16
C VAL A 567 72.79 5.75 -24.20
N TYR A 568 72.41 4.86 -25.12
CA TYR A 568 73.25 4.44 -26.23
C TYR A 568 73.75 5.63 -27.06
N GLN A 569 75.07 5.67 -27.31
CA GLN A 569 75.72 6.63 -28.20
C GLN A 569 76.28 5.91 -29.43
N ARG A 570 76.19 6.53 -30.61
CA ARG A 570 76.54 5.91 -31.90
C ARG A 570 78.00 5.44 -32.03
N ASN A 571 78.90 5.94 -31.17
CA ASN A 571 80.31 5.55 -31.09
C ASN A 571 80.55 4.30 -30.22
N THR A 572 79.51 3.73 -29.60
CA THR A 572 79.60 2.51 -28.80
C THR A 572 79.26 1.28 -29.66
N THR A 573 80.03 0.21 -29.51
CA THR A 573 80.01 -0.97 -30.39
C THR A 573 78.88 -1.96 -30.09
N THR A 574 78.17 -1.82 -28.97
CA THR A 574 77.15 -2.79 -28.52
C THR A 574 76.00 -2.12 -27.77
N LEU A 575 74.77 -2.52 -28.10
CA LEU A 575 73.59 -2.25 -27.27
C LEU A 575 73.73 -3.01 -25.94
N GLN A 576 73.34 -2.36 -24.84
CA GLN A 576 73.34 -2.98 -23.52
C GLN A 576 71.91 -3.03 -22.97
N PRO A 577 71.51 -4.12 -22.30
CA PRO A 577 70.24 -4.16 -21.59
C PRO A 577 70.28 -3.17 -20.42
N VAL A 578 69.14 -2.53 -20.15
CA VAL A 578 69.02 -1.66 -18.98
C VAL A 578 68.99 -2.54 -17.74
N SER A 579 69.96 -2.34 -16.85
CA SER A 579 70.12 -3.09 -15.61
C SER A 579 70.37 -2.15 -14.42
N GLY A 580 70.19 -2.63 -13.19
CA GLY A 580 70.41 -1.84 -11.97
C GLY A 580 69.21 -1.03 -11.48
N VAL A 581 68.02 -1.24 -12.06
CA VAL A 581 66.75 -0.72 -11.53
C VAL A 581 66.02 -1.87 -10.84
N ASP A 582 66.07 -1.87 -9.51
CA ASP A 582 65.46 -2.89 -8.62
C ASP A 582 64.00 -2.55 -8.21
N SER A 583 63.49 -1.39 -8.65
CA SER A 583 62.14 -0.91 -8.35
C SER A 583 61.07 -1.38 -9.34
N VAL A 584 61.43 -2.15 -10.37
CA VAL A 584 60.51 -2.64 -11.40
C VAL A 584 60.80 -4.10 -11.71
N GLU A 585 59.78 -4.85 -12.16
CA GLU A 585 59.95 -6.23 -12.61
C GLU A 585 60.93 -6.34 -13.79
N ALA A 586 61.69 -7.45 -13.81
CA ALA A 586 62.76 -7.64 -14.79
C ALA A 586 62.26 -7.66 -16.24
N GLU A 587 61.04 -8.16 -16.47
CA GLU A 587 60.40 -8.20 -17.79
C GLU A 587 59.95 -6.83 -18.29
N ALA A 588 59.68 -5.90 -17.37
CA ALA A 588 59.26 -4.54 -17.70
C ALA A 588 60.45 -3.60 -18.00
N LEU A 589 61.69 -4.07 -17.79
CA LEU A 589 62.90 -3.31 -18.13
C LEU A 589 63.13 -3.26 -19.64
N PRO A 590 63.67 -2.15 -20.18
CA PRO A 590 64.08 -2.07 -21.58
C PRO A 590 65.12 -3.15 -21.93
N HIS A 591 64.85 -3.93 -22.97
CA HIS A 591 65.79 -4.92 -23.50
C HIS A 591 67.08 -4.29 -24.05
N ASP A 592 67.04 -3.01 -24.41
CA ASP A 592 68.20 -2.24 -24.81
C ASP A 592 68.15 -0.79 -24.32
N ASN A 593 69.29 -0.14 -24.37
CA ASN A 593 69.50 1.23 -23.91
C ASN A 593 69.34 2.29 -25.02
N ARG A 594 68.56 2.01 -26.07
CA ARG A 594 68.24 3.01 -27.11
C ARG A 594 67.40 4.15 -26.51
N PRO A 595 67.54 5.40 -27.03
CA PRO A 595 66.71 6.52 -26.58
C PRO A 595 65.21 6.22 -26.63
N GLN A 596 64.73 5.54 -27.68
CA GLN A 596 63.31 5.16 -27.80
C GLN A 596 62.85 4.16 -26.73
N SER A 597 63.66 3.14 -26.45
CA SER A 597 63.32 2.09 -25.47
C SER A 597 63.26 2.65 -24.05
N ILE A 598 64.22 3.52 -23.69
CA ILE A 598 64.23 4.23 -22.41
C ILE A 598 63.06 5.22 -22.33
N ALA A 599 62.75 5.93 -23.42
CA ALA A 599 61.60 6.85 -23.47
C ALA A 599 60.26 6.12 -23.28
N ASN A 600 60.07 4.96 -23.92
CA ASN A 600 58.86 4.15 -23.78
C ASN A 600 58.69 3.63 -22.34
N PHE A 601 59.79 3.18 -21.72
CA PHE A 601 59.80 2.76 -20.32
C PHE A 601 59.49 3.90 -19.35
N GLY A 602 60.17 5.03 -19.50
CA GLY A 602 59.91 6.23 -18.70
C GLY A 602 58.48 6.72 -18.86
N LYS A 603 57.93 6.68 -20.08
CA LYS A 603 56.54 7.01 -20.37
C LYS A 603 55.57 6.06 -19.65
N ALA A 604 55.79 4.75 -19.72
CA ALA A 604 54.95 3.77 -19.02
C ALA A 604 54.95 3.99 -17.49
N ALA A 605 56.10 4.30 -16.90
CA ALA A 605 56.21 4.62 -15.48
C ALA A 605 55.50 5.93 -15.12
N LEU A 606 55.71 6.99 -15.92
CA LEU A 606 55.09 8.30 -15.69
C LEU A 606 53.58 8.25 -15.85
N ASP A 607 53.09 7.60 -16.90
CA ASP A 607 51.66 7.44 -17.16
C ASP A 607 51.01 6.65 -16.02
N THR A 608 51.66 5.59 -15.52
CA THR A 608 51.18 4.82 -14.35
C THR A 608 51.12 5.67 -13.08
N TYR A 609 52.17 6.45 -12.80
CA TYR A 609 52.20 7.37 -11.67
C TYR A 609 51.08 8.41 -11.73
N VAL A 610 50.92 9.06 -12.89
CA VAL A 610 49.87 10.08 -13.08
C VAL A 610 48.47 9.46 -12.99
N MET A 611 48.27 8.25 -13.50
CA MET A 611 46.99 7.53 -13.44
C MET A 611 46.55 7.21 -12.00
N LEU A 612 47.52 6.93 -11.12
CA LEU A 612 47.30 6.68 -9.70
C LEU A 612 47.20 7.98 -8.88
N SER A 613 47.61 9.12 -9.43
CA SER A 613 47.51 10.43 -8.77
C SER A 613 46.08 10.99 -8.83
N PRO A 614 45.69 11.93 -7.96
CA PRO A 614 44.39 12.60 -8.03
C PRO A 614 44.14 13.39 -9.33
N ALA A 615 45.20 13.80 -10.04
CA ALA A 615 45.12 14.74 -11.17
C ALA A 615 44.34 14.19 -12.39
N GLN A 616 44.21 12.86 -12.53
CA GLN A 616 43.55 12.23 -13.67
C GLN A 616 42.45 11.23 -13.28
N ARG A 617 41.71 11.48 -12.18
CA ARG A 617 40.68 10.54 -11.68
C ARG A 617 39.69 10.09 -12.75
N GLU A 618 39.12 11.01 -13.52
CA GLU A 618 38.12 10.70 -14.56
C GLU A 618 38.72 10.01 -15.79
N LYS A 619 40.00 10.27 -16.06
CA LYS A 619 40.75 9.69 -17.20
C LYS A 619 41.43 8.37 -16.83
N ALA A 620 41.26 7.91 -15.59
CA ALA A 620 41.84 6.65 -15.12
C ALA A 620 41.31 5.47 -15.95
N ASP A 621 42.22 4.74 -16.58
CA ASP A 621 41.92 3.51 -17.32
C ASP A 621 42.21 2.26 -16.45
N PRO A 622 41.17 1.53 -16.03
CA PRO A 622 41.32 0.28 -15.29
C PRO A 622 42.15 -0.77 -16.03
N GLY A 623 42.02 -0.87 -17.36
CA GLY A 623 42.72 -1.87 -18.15
C GLY A 623 44.23 -1.64 -18.15
N PHE A 624 44.63 -0.39 -18.35
CA PHE A 624 46.02 0.04 -18.24
C PHE A 624 46.61 -0.24 -16.85
N LEU A 625 45.88 0.10 -15.77
CA LEU A 625 46.35 -0.14 -14.40
C LEU A 625 46.49 -1.63 -14.07
N LYS A 626 45.56 -2.48 -14.52
CA LYS A 626 45.67 -3.95 -14.36
C LYS A 626 46.92 -4.50 -15.03
N ALA A 627 47.30 -3.95 -16.18
CA ALA A 627 48.50 -4.36 -16.90
C ALA A 627 49.80 -3.85 -16.27
N ARG A 628 49.80 -2.63 -15.70
CA ARG A 628 51.03 -1.95 -15.26
C ARG A 628 51.31 -1.98 -13.76
N LEU A 629 50.30 -2.10 -12.91
CA LEU A 629 50.51 -2.21 -11.46
C LEU A 629 51.40 -3.40 -11.04
N PRO A 630 51.31 -4.59 -11.66
CA PRO A 630 52.21 -5.69 -11.34
C PRO A 630 53.68 -5.31 -11.47
N ASP A 631 54.04 -4.60 -12.55
CA ASP A 631 55.42 -4.18 -12.87
C ASP A 631 56.09 -3.43 -11.71
N TYR A 632 55.32 -2.67 -10.92
CA TYR A 632 55.83 -1.81 -9.86
C TYR A 632 55.51 -2.30 -8.44
N TRP A 633 54.57 -3.23 -8.25
CA TRP A 633 54.25 -3.76 -6.93
C TRP A 633 54.95 -5.09 -6.63
N TYR A 634 54.99 -6.00 -7.61
CA TYR A 634 55.53 -7.35 -7.43
C TYR A 634 57.00 -7.40 -6.97
N PRO A 635 57.88 -6.41 -7.29
CA PRO A 635 59.23 -6.39 -6.75
C PRO A 635 59.26 -6.21 -5.23
N ALA A 636 58.24 -5.59 -4.62
CA ALA A 636 58.12 -5.51 -3.16
C ALA A 636 57.75 -6.87 -2.54
N ILE A 637 56.88 -7.63 -3.20
CA ILE A 637 56.51 -9.00 -2.81
C ILE A 637 57.72 -9.92 -2.93
N ALA A 638 58.44 -9.86 -4.05
CA ALA A 638 59.64 -10.67 -4.29
C ALA A 638 60.74 -10.40 -3.25
N ARG A 639 60.98 -9.12 -2.90
CA ARG A 639 61.96 -8.74 -1.87
C ARG A 639 61.61 -9.27 -0.48
N HIS A 640 60.33 -9.30 -0.12
CA HIS A 640 59.89 -9.78 1.20
C HIS A 640 59.89 -11.31 1.28
N THR A 641 59.44 -11.98 0.22
CA THR A 641 59.21 -13.43 0.20
C THR A 641 60.43 -14.22 -0.28
N GLY A 642 61.37 -13.56 -0.94
CA GLY A 642 62.52 -14.19 -1.62
C GLY A 642 62.15 -14.95 -2.89
N LYS A 643 60.88 -14.89 -3.35
CA LYS A 643 60.38 -15.63 -4.51
C LYS A 643 59.98 -14.66 -5.63
N SER A 644 60.66 -14.73 -6.77
CA SER A 644 60.28 -13.96 -7.97
C SER A 644 59.12 -14.64 -8.73
N MET A 645 58.29 -13.84 -9.39
CA MET A 645 57.19 -14.31 -10.23
C MET A 645 57.67 -15.28 -11.34
N ALA A 646 58.79 -14.98 -11.99
CA ALA A 646 59.36 -15.82 -13.05
C ALA A 646 59.85 -17.20 -12.53
N ALA A 647 60.36 -17.25 -11.28
CA ALA A 647 60.80 -18.49 -10.65
C ALA A 647 59.62 -19.41 -10.27
N THR A 648 58.42 -18.85 -10.09
CA THR A 648 57.22 -19.60 -9.70
C THR A 648 56.43 -20.20 -10.87
N ALA A 649 56.78 -19.89 -12.12
CA ALA A 649 56.12 -20.45 -13.30
C ALA A 649 56.48 -21.94 -13.58
N GLY A 650 57.56 -22.45 -12.98
CA GLY A 650 58.03 -23.84 -13.14
C GLY A 650 57.78 -24.77 -11.95
N ASP A 651 57.23 -24.26 -10.85
CA ASP A 651 56.99 -25.03 -9.61
C ASP A 651 55.50 -25.35 -9.48
N ALA A 652 55.15 -26.62 -9.21
CA ALA A 652 53.76 -27.10 -9.19
C ALA A 652 52.90 -26.48 -8.05
N GLY A 653 53.54 -25.76 -7.13
CA GLY A 653 52.92 -24.91 -6.12
C GLY A 653 53.28 -23.43 -6.29
N GLY A 654 52.73 -22.78 -7.34
CA GLY A 654 52.94 -21.36 -7.59
C GLY A 654 52.71 -20.47 -6.35
N ASN A 655 53.45 -19.37 -6.22
CA ASN A 655 53.38 -18.51 -5.03
C ASN A 655 51.98 -17.87 -4.90
N GLN A 656 51.26 -18.25 -3.85
CA GLN A 656 49.90 -17.78 -3.56
C GLN A 656 49.82 -16.26 -3.41
N ASP A 657 50.91 -15.59 -3.00
CA ASP A 657 50.94 -14.13 -2.83
C ASP A 657 50.57 -13.39 -4.13
N TYR A 658 51.08 -13.83 -5.28
CA TYR A 658 50.80 -13.19 -6.58
C TYR A 658 49.35 -13.38 -7.04
N LEU A 659 48.73 -14.50 -6.68
CA LEU A 659 47.32 -14.75 -6.99
C LEU A 659 46.41 -13.81 -6.19
N TYR A 660 46.69 -13.62 -4.90
CA TYR A 660 45.94 -12.66 -4.08
C TYR A 660 46.21 -11.22 -4.51
N ALA A 661 47.46 -10.89 -4.81
CA ALA A 661 47.86 -9.58 -5.31
C ALA A 661 47.11 -9.20 -6.59
N SER A 662 47.06 -10.09 -7.58
CA SER A 662 46.33 -9.87 -8.84
C SER A 662 44.84 -9.59 -8.61
N ARG A 663 44.19 -10.28 -7.66
CA ARG A 663 42.79 -10.01 -7.28
C ARG A 663 42.62 -8.61 -6.67
N GLN A 664 43.57 -8.16 -5.85
CA GLN A 664 43.52 -6.80 -5.28
C GLN A 664 43.71 -5.73 -6.36
N ILE A 665 44.68 -5.92 -7.27
CA ILE A 665 44.91 -5.01 -8.42
C ILE A 665 43.63 -4.88 -9.24
N THR A 666 43.00 -6.01 -9.56
CA THR A 666 41.79 -6.04 -10.38
C THR A 666 40.68 -5.20 -9.74
N PHE A 667 40.35 -5.49 -8.47
CA PHE A 667 39.30 -4.78 -7.76
C PHE A 667 39.61 -3.28 -7.56
N TYR A 668 40.83 -2.94 -7.15
CA TYR A 668 41.24 -1.54 -6.99
C TYR A 668 41.18 -0.77 -8.31
N SER A 669 41.65 -1.38 -9.41
CA SER A 669 41.65 -0.74 -10.73
C SER A 669 40.23 -0.53 -11.26
N ASP A 670 39.30 -1.46 -11.01
CA ASP A 670 37.89 -1.30 -11.40
C ASP A 670 37.19 -0.20 -10.61
N GLN A 671 37.59 0.00 -9.35
CA GLN A 671 37.04 1.02 -8.46
C GLN A 671 37.76 2.37 -8.57
N ILE A 672 38.82 2.50 -9.40
CA ILE A 672 39.74 3.64 -9.37
C ILE A 672 39.07 5.01 -9.51
N ARG A 673 37.91 5.08 -10.17
CA ARG A 673 37.16 6.31 -10.41
C ARG A 673 36.33 6.76 -9.21
N GLU A 674 36.09 5.88 -8.25
CA GLU A 674 35.31 6.19 -7.06
C GLU A 674 36.02 7.23 -6.16
N PRO A 675 35.26 8.10 -5.48
CA PRO A 675 35.82 9.24 -4.75
C PRO A 675 36.61 8.84 -3.49
N ASP A 676 36.25 7.70 -2.89
CA ASP A 676 36.81 7.19 -1.63
C ASP A 676 38.05 6.29 -1.83
N VAL A 677 38.40 5.97 -3.07
CA VAL A 677 39.57 5.15 -3.37
C VAL A 677 40.86 5.94 -3.11
N PRO A 678 41.79 5.41 -2.29
CA PRO A 678 43.03 6.08 -1.97
C PRO A 678 43.93 6.18 -3.19
N ARG A 679 44.65 7.29 -3.30
CA ARG A 679 45.53 7.62 -4.43
C ARG A 679 46.91 8.00 -3.93
N ILE A 680 47.90 7.92 -4.81
CA ILE A 680 49.28 8.32 -4.46
C ILE A 680 49.37 9.85 -4.35
N LEU A 681 50.32 10.35 -3.56
CA LEU A 681 50.57 11.79 -3.48
C LEU A 681 51.18 12.28 -4.79
N ASP A 682 50.61 13.34 -5.36
CA ASP A 682 51.12 13.95 -6.58
C ASP A 682 52.37 14.79 -6.30
N ASN A 683 53.36 14.70 -7.18
CA ASN A 683 54.58 15.49 -7.16
C ASN A 683 54.75 16.15 -8.53
N ALA A 684 54.33 17.42 -8.61
CA ALA A 684 54.38 18.22 -9.83
C ALA A 684 55.81 18.38 -10.39
N PHE A 685 56.82 18.43 -9.52
CA PHE A 685 58.22 18.52 -9.94
C PHE A 685 58.67 17.21 -10.60
N LEU A 686 58.43 16.06 -9.95
CA LEU A 686 58.80 14.75 -10.48
C LEU A 686 58.11 14.48 -11.84
N THR A 687 56.83 14.83 -11.95
CA THR A 687 56.06 14.59 -13.19
C THR A 687 56.54 15.48 -14.32
N SER A 688 56.80 16.77 -14.07
CA SER A 688 57.32 17.70 -15.09
C SER A 688 58.77 17.40 -15.48
N SER A 689 59.65 17.09 -14.52
CA SER A 689 61.04 16.74 -14.80
C SER A 689 61.15 15.45 -15.62
N SER A 690 60.37 14.43 -15.26
CA SER A 690 60.34 13.15 -15.97
C SER A 690 59.79 13.33 -17.39
N ARG A 691 58.72 14.11 -17.55
CA ARG A 691 58.13 14.40 -18.88
C ARG A 691 59.14 15.08 -19.80
N ASN A 692 59.79 16.14 -19.34
CA ASN A 692 60.80 16.86 -20.12
C ASN A 692 61.97 15.96 -20.53
N TYR A 693 62.42 15.08 -19.64
CA TYR A 693 63.49 14.13 -19.95
C TYR A 693 63.05 13.10 -21.00
N ILE A 694 61.84 12.54 -20.87
CA ILE A 694 61.27 11.61 -21.85
C ILE A 694 61.15 12.26 -23.23
N ASP A 695 60.66 13.50 -23.29
CA ASP A 695 60.51 14.26 -24.54
C ASP A 695 61.89 14.50 -25.20
N SER A 696 62.92 14.76 -24.40
CA SER A 696 64.30 14.89 -24.91
C SER A 696 64.83 13.59 -25.53
N LEU A 697 64.52 12.43 -24.92
CA LEU A 697 64.91 11.11 -25.46
C LEU A 697 64.16 10.78 -26.74
N GLN A 698 62.87 11.14 -26.84
CA GLN A 698 62.08 10.97 -28.07
C GLN A 698 62.61 11.86 -29.19
N ALA A 699 62.95 13.12 -28.91
CA ALA A 699 63.58 14.01 -29.88
C ALA A 699 64.94 13.48 -30.35
N GLN A 700 65.72 12.85 -29.47
CA GLN A 700 66.98 12.19 -29.82
C GLN A 700 66.77 10.95 -30.70
N SER A 701 65.70 10.18 -30.46
CA SER A 701 65.30 9.01 -31.28
C SER A 701 64.94 9.41 -32.72
N LEU A 702 64.16 10.49 -32.88
CA LEU A 702 63.74 11.00 -34.19
C LEU A 702 64.88 11.53 -35.07
N ARG A 703 66.05 11.84 -34.46
CA ARG A 703 67.28 12.21 -35.18
C ARG A 703 68.10 11.01 -35.67
N SER A 704 67.72 9.78 -35.32
CA SER A 704 68.41 8.55 -35.74
C SER A 704 67.84 7.99 -37.05
N ILE A 705 68.72 7.78 -38.04
CA ILE A 705 68.41 7.33 -39.41
C ILE A 705 67.84 5.89 -39.38
N GLU A 706 66.67 5.66 -39.99
CA GLU A 706 66.11 4.30 -40.18
C GLU A 706 66.63 3.73 -41.51
N THR A 707 67.40 2.63 -41.46
CA THR A 707 67.81 1.86 -42.64
C THR A 707 67.03 0.56 -42.69
N ILE A 708 66.23 0.37 -43.74
CA ILE A 708 65.44 -0.84 -43.99
C ILE A 708 66.20 -1.69 -45.02
N THR A 709 66.62 -2.89 -44.64
CA THR A 709 67.29 -3.83 -45.55
C THR A 709 66.30 -4.87 -46.06
N LEU A 710 66.21 -5.02 -47.38
CA LEU A 710 65.34 -5.98 -48.05
C LEU A 710 66.20 -6.93 -48.88
N GLU A 711 66.01 -8.23 -48.69
CA GLU A 711 66.70 -9.23 -49.49
C GLU A 711 66.19 -9.18 -50.94
N SER A 712 67.11 -9.19 -51.91
CA SER A 712 66.76 -8.99 -53.32
C SER A 712 66.01 -10.20 -53.91
N ASP A 713 66.21 -11.39 -53.34
CA ASP A 713 65.62 -12.63 -53.85
C ASP A 713 64.18 -12.85 -53.37
N THR A 714 63.75 -12.10 -52.34
CA THR A 714 62.34 -12.03 -51.91
C THR A 714 61.58 -10.97 -52.71
N LEU A 715 62.28 -9.91 -53.16
CA LEU A 715 61.69 -8.83 -53.96
C LEU A 715 61.55 -9.18 -55.44
N PHE A 716 62.55 -9.85 -56.04
CA PHE A 716 62.61 -10.11 -57.48
C PHE A 716 62.70 -11.62 -57.80
N ALA A 717 62.37 -12.00 -59.03
CA ALA A 717 62.76 -13.31 -59.56
C ALA A 717 64.29 -13.40 -59.70
N PHE A 718 64.86 -14.61 -59.56
CA PHE A 718 66.32 -14.84 -59.57
C PHE A 718 66.97 -14.22 -60.82
N GLY A 719 68.05 -13.44 -60.62
CA GLY A 719 68.80 -12.79 -61.70
C GLY A 719 68.06 -11.64 -62.43
N ARG A 720 66.86 -11.26 -61.99
CA ARG A 720 66.07 -10.17 -62.59
C ARG A 720 66.11 -8.90 -61.73
N ALA A 721 65.68 -7.80 -62.33
CA ALA A 721 65.72 -6.46 -61.74
C ALA A 721 64.57 -5.53 -62.23
N ASP A 722 63.75 -6.01 -63.17
CA ASP A 722 62.69 -5.27 -63.82
C ASP A 722 61.38 -5.30 -63.04
N PHE A 723 60.54 -4.29 -63.21
CA PHE A 723 59.26 -4.14 -62.51
C PHE A 723 58.32 -5.33 -62.69
N GLN A 724 58.31 -5.96 -63.87
CA GLN A 724 57.49 -7.15 -64.16
C GLN A 724 57.95 -8.39 -63.36
N SER A 725 59.19 -8.40 -62.89
CA SER A 725 59.76 -9.48 -62.09
C SER A 725 59.58 -9.30 -60.58
N LEU A 726 58.89 -8.23 -60.14
CA LEU A 726 58.62 -7.97 -58.72
C LEU A 726 57.53 -8.92 -58.20
N ARG A 727 57.88 -9.75 -57.21
CA ARG A 727 56.95 -10.73 -56.63
C ARG A 727 55.81 -10.05 -55.87
N ASN A 728 54.65 -10.69 -55.78
CA ASN A 728 53.48 -10.18 -55.06
C ASN A 728 53.82 -9.85 -53.58
N GLU A 729 54.62 -10.67 -52.93
CA GLU A 729 55.12 -10.45 -51.56
C GLU A 729 56.00 -9.20 -51.47
N GLY A 730 56.92 -9.01 -52.42
CA GLY A 730 57.74 -7.81 -52.53
C GLY A 730 56.92 -6.55 -52.79
N GLN A 731 55.87 -6.63 -53.61
CA GLN A 731 54.94 -5.50 -53.83
C GLN A 731 54.20 -5.10 -52.55
N SER A 732 53.76 -6.09 -51.76
CA SER A 732 53.12 -5.86 -50.46
C SER A 732 54.06 -5.18 -49.48
N GLN A 733 55.30 -5.67 -49.36
CA GLN A 733 56.33 -5.07 -48.52
C GLN A 733 56.66 -3.63 -48.94
N LEU A 734 56.86 -3.38 -50.23
CA LEU A 734 57.12 -2.02 -50.73
C LEU A 734 55.91 -1.09 -50.55
N SER A 735 54.68 -1.60 -50.64
CA SER A 735 53.46 -0.82 -50.37
C SER A 735 53.35 -0.43 -48.90
N ALA A 736 53.70 -1.34 -47.98
CA ALA A 736 53.76 -1.05 -46.54
C ALA A 736 54.86 -0.03 -46.20
N ILE A 737 56.00 -0.11 -46.88
CA ILE A 737 57.06 0.89 -46.73
C ILE A 737 56.61 2.24 -47.28
N ALA A 738 55.97 2.27 -48.46
CA ALA A 738 55.44 3.50 -49.03
C ALA A 738 54.42 4.19 -48.10
N SER A 739 53.49 3.43 -47.51
CA SER A 739 52.52 3.98 -46.56
C SER A 739 53.19 4.49 -45.28
N LYS A 740 54.18 3.76 -44.75
CA LYS A 740 54.97 4.21 -43.59
C LYS A 740 55.69 5.54 -43.90
N LEU A 741 56.30 5.66 -45.07
CA LEU A 741 57.00 6.88 -45.50
C LEU A 741 56.03 8.06 -45.64
N LEU A 742 54.87 7.87 -46.27
CA LEU A 742 53.87 8.94 -46.44
C LEU A 742 53.29 9.44 -45.10
N ASN A 743 53.23 8.55 -44.10
CA ASN A 743 52.71 8.89 -42.76
C ASN A 743 53.79 9.39 -41.79
N THR A 744 55.06 9.46 -42.21
CA THR A 744 56.15 9.93 -41.36
C THR A 744 56.40 11.42 -41.63
N PRO A 745 56.16 12.32 -40.66
CA PRO A 745 56.45 13.74 -40.83
C PRO A 745 57.95 14.02 -40.89
N ASN A 746 58.35 15.09 -41.58
CA ASN A 746 59.73 15.60 -41.65
C ASN A 746 60.77 14.68 -42.34
N ILE A 747 60.37 13.89 -43.35
CA ILE A 747 61.32 13.16 -44.19
C ILE A 747 62.11 14.15 -45.06
N GLY A 748 63.44 14.05 -45.03
CA GLY A 748 64.35 14.88 -45.81
C GLY A 748 64.96 14.19 -47.03
N LYS A 749 65.54 12.99 -46.90
CA LYS A 749 66.14 12.27 -48.04
C LYS A 749 66.05 10.77 -47.87
N ILE A 750 65.60 10.07 -48.91
CA ILE A 750 65.50 8.61 -49.00
C ILE A 750 66.55 8.11 -49.99
N ILE A 751 67.48 7.27 -49.55
CA ILE A 751 68.54 6.70 -50.39
C ILE A 751 68.31 5.19 -50.53
N ILE A 752 68.08 4.75 -51.76
CA ILE A 752 67.89 3.34 -52.11
C ILE A 752 69.18 2.82 -52.72
N SER A 753 69.87 1.92 -52.02
CA SER A 753 71.13 1.32 -52.45
C SER A 753 70.94 -0.14 -52.81
N GLY A 754 71.12 -0.49 -54.08
CA GLY A 754 71.10 -1.88 -54.53
C GLY A 754 72.49 -2.52 -54.40
N HIS A 755 72.53 -3.78 -53.97
CA HIS A 755 73.74 -4.58 -53.82
C HIS A 755 73.63 -5.90 -54.60
N ALA A 756 74.75 -6.37 -55.12
CA ALA A 756 74.87 -7.67 -55.79
C ALA A 756 75.93 -8.52 -55.08
N ASP A 757 75.85 -9.84 -55.26
CA ASP A 757 76.91 -10.73 -54.79
C ASP A 757 78.15 -10.66 -55.70
N GLN A 758 79.21 -11.38 -55.32
CA GLN A 758 80.46 -11.40 -56.06
C GLN A 758 80.44 -12.37 -57.25
N LEU A 759 79.29 -12.98 -57.59
CA LEU A 759 79.18 -13.87 -58.74
C LEU A 759 78.92 -13.04 -60.00
N GLY A 760 79.75 -13.22 -61.03
CA GLY A 760 79.68 -12.45 -62.29
C GLY A 760 80.68 -11.29 -62.35
N ASP A 761 80.64 -10.52 -63.43
CA ASP A 761 81.56 -9.40 -63.65
C ASP A 761 81.12 -8.15 -62.87
N ALA A 762 82.09 -7.32 -62.49
CA ALA A 762 81.85 -6.15 -61.65
C ALA A 762 80.96 -5.10 -62.32
N GLN A 763 81.02 -4.93 -63.65
CA GLN A 763 80.18 -3.98 -64.38
C GLN A 763 78.73 -4.47 -64.47
N GLY A 764 78.52 -5.74 -64.79
CA GLY A 764 77.19 -6.37 -64.78
C GLY A 764 76.51 -6.27 -63.42
N ASN A 765 77.24 -6.56 -62.33
CA ASN A 765 76.74 -6.45 -60.96
C ASN A 765 76.38 -5.02 -60.56
N LEU A 766 77.14 -4.02 -61.01
CA LEU A 766 76.81 -2.62 -60.80
C LEU A 766 75.53 -2.21 -61.54
N GLN A 767 75.34 -2.69 -62.76
CA GLN A 767 74.15 -2.40 -63.56
C GLN A 767 72.89 -3.04 -62.98
N VAL A 768 72.94 -4.34 -62.62
CA VAL A 768 71.80 -5.07 -62.04
C VAL A 768 71.40 -4.47 -60.70
N SER A 769 72.36 -4.16 -59.83
CA SER A 769 72.09 -3.53 -58.53
C SER A 769 71.48 -2.13 -58.66
N LYS A 770 71.97 -1.30 -59.58
CA LYS A 770 71.39 0.01 -59.89
C LYS A 770 69.97 -0.11 -60.43
N GLN A 771 69.73 -1.06 -61.34
CA GLN A 771 68.42 -1.28 -61.93
C GLN A 771 67.40 -1.72 -60.88
N ARG A 772 67.77 -2.60 -59.94
CA ARG A 772 66.90 -2.98 -58.80
C ARG A 772 66.52 -1.79 -57.93
N ALA A 773 67.49 -0.95 -57.57
CA ALA A 773 67.25 0.26 -56.80
C ALA A 773 66.33 1.24 -57.55
N GLN A 774 66.50 1.38 -58.86
CA GLN A 774 65.64 2.21 -59.71
C GLN A 774 64.23 1.67 -59.80
N THR A 775 64.04 0.35 -59.93
CA THR A 775 62.71 -0.27 -59.96
C THR A 775 61.95 -0.02 -58.65
N ILE A 776 62.62 -0.12 -57.50
CA ILE A 776 62.01 0.18 -56.20
C ILE A 776 61.69 1.68 -56.08
N ARG A 777 62.58 2.57 -56.53
CA ARG A 777 62.30 4.01 -56.61
C ARG A 777 61.03 4.27 -57.42
N THR A 778 60.92 3.71 -58.61
CA THR A 778 59.75 3.88 -59.47
C THR A 778 58.49 3.35 -58.80
N TYR A 779 58.57 2.21 -58.11
CA TYR A 779 57.45 1.66 -57.34
C TYR A 779 56.98 2.60 -56.22
N LEU A 780 57.91 3.08 -55.38
CA LEU A 780 57.60 3.98 -54.26
C LEU A 780 57.05 5.33 -54.73
N VAL A 781 57.62 5.90 -55.81
CA VAL A 781 57.11 7.13 -56.42
C VAL A 781 55.72 6.91 -56.99
N GLY A 782 55.47 5.78 -57.65
CA GLY A 782 54.13 5.40 -58.13
C GLY A 782 53.09 5.20 -57.02
N LYS A 783 53.53 4.96 -55.79
CA LYS A 783 52.67 4.90 -54.59
C LYS A 783 52.50 6.25 -53.89
N GLY A 784 53.09 7.33 -54.42
CA GLY A 784 52.89 8.70 -53.94
C GLY A 784 54.08 9.32 -53.20
N VAL A 785 55.20 8.61 -53.03
CA VAL A 785 56.40 9.18 -52.39
C VAL A 785 57.02 10.25 -53.31
N PRO A 786 57.29 11.49 -52.84
CA PRO A 786 57.83 12.56 -53.69
C PRO A 786 59.16 12.17 -54.34
N ALA A 787 59.25 12.35 -55.66
CA ALA A 787 60.37 11.87 -56.46
C ALA A 787 61.69 12.61 -56.15
N GLU A 788 61.61 13.87 -55.70
CA GLU A 788 62.76 14.68 -55.27
C GLU A 788 63.43 14.17 -54.00
N LEU A 789 62.71 13.45 -53.15
CA LEU A 789 63.24 12.91 -51.90
C LEU A 789 63.95 11.57 -52.11
N VAL A 790 63.68 10.86 -53.21
CA VAL A 790 64.16 9.48 -53.43
C VAL A 790 65.31 9.43 -54.43
N VAL A 791 66.48 8.98 -53.95
CA VAL A 791 67.70 8.76 -54.75
C VAL A 791 67.98 7.27 -54.85
N ALA A 792 68.12 6.74 -56.07
CA ALA A 792 68.50 5.34 -56.31
C ALA A 792 69.94 5.23 -56.78
N GLN A 793 70.72 4.37 -56.15
CA GLN A 793 72.13 4.10 -56.48
C GLN A 793 72.43 2.60 -56.50
N GLY A 794 73.35 2.19 -57.38
CA GLY A 794 73.87 0.82 -57.42
C GLY A 794 75.24 0.76 -56.78
N GLU A 795 75.42 -0.12 -55.81
CA GLU A 795 76.69 -0.35 -55.12
C GLU A 795 77.47 -1.53 -55.71
N GLY A 796 76.82 -2.35 -56.56
CA GLY A 796 77.41 -3.58 -57.10
C GLY A 796 77.83 -4.54 -55.98
N SER A 797 78.93 -5.23 -56.17
CA SER A 797 79.52 -6.16 -55.20
C SER A 797 80.53 -5.50 -54.24
N ARG A 798 80.59 -4.15 -54.19
CA ARG A 798 81.62 -3.37 -53.47
C ARG A 798 81.45 -3.36 -51.95
N LYS A 799 80.25 -3.68 -51.44
CA LYS A 799 79.90 -3.66 -50.01
C LYS A 799 79.24 -4.99 -49.60
N PRO A 800 79.99 -6.10 -49.56
CA PRO A 800 79.46 -7.39 -49.11
C PRO A 800 79.15 -7.36 -47.61
N LEU A 801 78.06 -7.99 -47.18
CA LEU A 801 77.76 -8.28 -45.78
C LEU A 801 78.43 -9.57 -45.31
N VAL A 802 78.53 -10.54 -46.20
CA VAL A 802 79.12 -11.85 -45.93
C VAL A 802 80.19 -12.16 -46.97
N ASN A 803 81.33 -12.66 -46.52
CA ASN A 803 82.40 -13.14 -47.40
C ASN A 803 82.40 -14.68 -47.33
N CYS A 804 82.20 -15.33 -48.48
CA CYS A 804 82.11 -16.78 -48.59
C CYS A 804 83.32 -17.33 -49.36
N ASP A 805 83.68 -18.59 -49.10
CA ASP A 805 84.73 -19.28 -49.84
C ASP A 805 84.23 -19.67 -51.25
N LEU A 806 84.86 -19.08 -52.27
CA LEU A 806 84.49 -19.25 -53.68
C LEU A 806 84.78 -20.66 -54.22
N GLN A 807 85.50 -21.52 -53.48
CA GLN A 807 85.80 -22.90 -53.89
C GLN A 807 84.71 -23.92 -53.49
N GLN A 808 83.68 -23.50 -52.76
CA GLN A 808 82.57 -24.37 -52.36
C GLN A 808 81.69 -24.81 -53.55
N PRO A 809 80.97 -25.95 -53.45
CA PRO A 809 80.02 -26.37 -54.47
C PRO A 809 79.03 -25.25 -54.81
N ARG A 810 78.78 -25.02 -56.11
CA ARG A 810 78.04 -23.86 -56.62
C ARG A 810 76.71 -23.59 -55.91
N ALA A 811 75.95 -24.63 -55.57
CA ALA A 811 74.68 -24.50 -54.85
C ALA A 811 74.85 -23.97 -53.41
N GLN A 812 75.89 -24.40 -52.69
CA GLN A 812 76.20 -23.91 -51.34
C GLN A 812 76.76 -22.49 -51.38
N LEU A 813 77.59 -22.19 -52.39
CA LEU A 813 78.14 -20.86 -52.60
C LEU A 813 77.04 -19.80 -52.87
N ILE A 814 76.08 -20.10 -53.76
CA ILE A 814 74.96 -19.18 -54.08
C ILE A 814 74.12 -18.87 -52.84
N LYS A 815 73.90 -19.88 -51.98
CA LYS A 815 73.15 -19.75 -50.73
C LYS A 815 73.94 -18.97 -49.68
N CYS A 816 75.25 -19.19 -49.56
CA CYS A 816 76.10 -18.42 -48.66
C CYS A 816 76.14 -16.93 -49.05
N LEU A 817 76.18 -16.63 -50.36
CA LEU A 817 76.24 -15.26 -50.88
C LEU A 817 74.87 -14.57 -50.97
N GLU A 818 73.77 -15.26 -50.67
CA GLU A 818 72.40 -14.74 -50.73
C GLU A 818 72.20 -13.41 -49.97
N PRO A 819 72.73 -13.21 -48.76
CA PRO A 819 72.59 -11.94 -48.04
C PRO A 819 73.23 -10.73 -48.75
N ASN A 820 74.16 -10.95 -49.67
CA ASN A 820 74.78 -9.86 -50.43
C ASN A 820 73.87 -9.32 -51.55
N ARG A 821 72.93 -10.13 -52.04
CA ARG A 821 71.91 -9.71 -53.00
C ARG A 821 70.78 -9.03 -52.22
N ARG A 822 70.86 -7.71 -52.03
CA ARG A 822 69.89 -6.95 -51.21
C ARG A 822 69.69 -5.53 -51.72
N VAL A 823 68.66 -4.87 -51.21
CA VAL A 823 68.44 -3.43 -51.37
C VAL A 823 68.25 -2.80 -49.99
N GLU A 824 69.00 -1.73 -49.72
CA GLU A 824 68.88 -0.95 -48.50
C GLU A 824 68.15 0.36 -48.79
N ILE A 825 67.17 0.71 -47.98
CA ILE A 825 66.42 1.97 -48.04
C ILE A 825 66.76 2.77 -46.79
N GLU A 826 67.56 3.82 -46.94
CA GLU A 826 67.96 4.71 -45.86
C GLU A 826 67.07 5.96 -45.85
N VAL A 827 66.42 6.24 -44.72
CA VAL A 827 65.54 7.41 -44.55
C VAL A 827 66.19 8.42 -43.62
N ARG A 828 66.43 9.63 -44.12
CA ARG A 828 67.02 10.76 -43.39
C ARG A 828 65.95 11.83 -43.15
N GLY A 829 65.90 12.37 -41.93
CA GLY A 829 65.03 13.51 -41.61
C GLY A 829 65.51 14.82 -42.24
N LEU A 830 64.62 15.81 -42.34
CA LEU A 830 64.99 17.21 -42.59
C LEU A 830 65.76 17.71 -41.38
N ASN A 831 66.98 18.23 -41.58
CA ASN A 831 67.75 18.89 -40.53
C ASN A 831 67.04 20.14 -40.01
#